data_AF-A0A7V1BT27-F1
#
_entry.id   AF-A0A7V1BT27-F1
#
_cell.length_a   1.000
_cell.length_b   1.000
_cell.length_c   1.000
_cell.angle_alpha   90.00
_cell.angle_beta   90.00
_cell.angle_gamma   90.00
#
_symmetry.space_group_name_H-M   'P 1'
#
loop_
_entity.id
_entity.type
_entity.pdbx_description
1 polymer ?
#
loop_
_entity_poly.entity_id
_entity_poly.type
_entity_poly.pdbx_seq_one_letter_code
_entity_poly.pdbx_strand_id
1 'polypeptide(L)'
;RWLEMMGSIFWSAEYCFMENPSLDTMIANMQLVQPTIFISIPKKWIQLFEFISDNVDLEMDEQDKISDAVKATTGGMLKWGLSAAGYLSPDIFRFFQTYGIELMSGFGMTEATGGITMTPPGKYKENSLGKALPGIKVKLADDGEILIKGHYVMMGYFGTGREETFTNDEWLPTGDIMKMDDDGFIEIVDRKKEIYKNIKGETIAPQKIENYFNEFDSVKQVFLVGDHKPFNTALIYPDYESENVPLKEMSEQQKQEYFSSLVVTVNKFLAPFERIVDFRIIDREFSAGEGELTLKGTYKRNVIDKNFSDLISTMYKRSYINIAAGNAKIRIPTWFLREKGSLNRDILPKDDGIKIPKIHSSLTIKKTSGEQNLFRIGSFVYKIDSRFVDMQTFFTNPFYWLGNKELLDFTGEAIFQWYRQNIAQVNLQYHSTAGSLPSENKLKEELQKIYINGEISLNGLHLSALLLQSENTDDHAIAISFLQKILSDDTTHHYKLALEITLRPNLTQLLDTRRSLFKAAAQKLKQDKFEKIFEQYLKLNYNFINKGIIDYLVETRRGEEIPDVVEHLLKSEIEKPGAQKPFNETPVASLLDLLEAYSINHPTSFKRVRRFIMRYAVFSDSEELKQKAEKTLNNLKAGLREWLGKNQTVAVDMETGDEYGWEDVLTFEDGIDAEDRLRMKNALIKTSVLREAIFLFSKSVLLRLDNILPGGVWVSHLETKPYKSIYRVTLQTRFQGAFEITIHLARNLPPAHIQEEIKWLILPATTITGERLLPKFGGYWDEYELWTEEFVPRESVKKFIQKTVRTSEDAQLQRLYYLWPYFVWNAAAAYMNFWKLTNYKIELANPLPENISIPTHDYQTGTLLYSVSKRIKSDSVADFFKNFYMLFVKETVDKYPFLEKKSIWNYIFSGVMEVGGEAKGIKLLKQFRVELKTGSFFPDKEIVLERTNLFIRNIQLNGYIPKSLFFAIKRFHRWFELNKDAAFTAQAEMLYELYETYHLFKLEESHTSTRTVFFMETAFIDSQETFKNALREIAHKQHTGSITKDETLYLI
;
A
#
# COMPACT_ATOMS: atom_id res chain seq x y z
N ARG A 1 35.15 8.01 -29.07
CA ARG A 1 34.83 6.65 -28.58
C ARG A 1 35.82 5.58 -29.03
N TRP A 2 35.98 5.22 -30.32
CA TRP A 2 37.01 4.23 -30.72
C TRP A 2 38.42 4.58 -30.23
N LEU A 3 38.84 5.85 -30.39
CA LEU A 3 40.13 6.34 -29.90
C LEU A 3 40.25 6.33 -28.37
N GLU A 4 39.15 6.55 -27.64
CA GLU A 4 39.14 6.46 -26.18
C GLU A 4 39.36 5.00 -25.74
N MET A 5 38.68 4.06 -26.39
CA MET A 5 38.84 2.63 -26.14
C MET A 5 40.25 2.16 -26.49
N MET A 6 40.74 2.49 -27.69
CA MET A 6 42.10 2.13 -28.11
C MET A 6 43.16 2.81 -27.26
N GLY A 7 42.95 4.06 -26.84
CA GLY A 7 43.81 4.75 -25.89
C GLY A 7 43.85 4.05 -24.54
N SER A 8 42.69 3.62 -24.04
CA SER A 8 42.60 2.84 -22.80
C SER A 8 43.39 1.54 -22.94
N ILE A 9 43.18 0.78 -24.02
CA ILE A 9 43.92 -0.46 -24.31
C ILE A 9 45.42 -0.19 -24.43
N PHE A 10 45.83 0.87 -25.13
CA PHE A 10 47.23 1.25 -25.31
C PHE A 10 47.92 1.53 -23.97
N TRP A 11 47.25 2.22 -23.05
CA TRP A 11 47.74 2.49 -21.70
C TRP A 11 47.51 1.33 -20.72
N SER A 12 47.06 0.16 -21.21
CA SER A 12 46.69 -1.00 -20.39
C SER A 12 45.64 -0.69 -19.32
N ALA A 13 44.75 0.27 -19.60
CA ALA A 13 43.59 0.59 -18.80
C ALA A 13 42.37 -0.24 -19.22
N GLU A 14 41.46 -0.46 -18.28
CA GLU A 14 40.20 -1.15 -18.52
C GLU A 14 39.16 -0.18 -19.11
N TYR A 15 38.51 -0.57 -20.21
CA TYR A 15 37.42 0.18 -20.81
C TYR A 15 36.09 -0.54 -20.56
N CYS A 16 35.26 0.02 -19.67
CA CYS A 16 33.98 -0.58 -19.30
C CYS A 16 32.85 -0.11 -20.24
N PHE A 17 32.09 -1.06 -20.77
CA PHE A 17 30.88 -0.76 -21.53
C PHE A 17 29.69 -0.59 -20.57
N MET A 18 28.94 0.49 -20.75
CA MET A 18 27.71 0.75 -20.01
C MET A 18 26.54 -0.01 -20.66
N GLU A 19 25.67 -0.64 -19.86
CA GLU A 19 24.58 -1.49 -20.36
C GLU A 19 23.55 -0.70 -21.18
N ASN A 20 23.18 0.51 -20.73
CA ASN A 20 22.30 1.44 -21.44
C ASN A 20 22.57 2.90 -21.03
N PRO A 21 22.10 3.91 -21.79
CA PRO A 21 22.41 5.31 -21.53
C PRO A 21 21.54 5.97 -20.44
N SER A 22 20.79 5.21 -19.63
CA SER A 22 20.02 5.79 -18.52
C SER A 22 20.93 6.30 -17.40
N LEU A 23 20.41 7.21 -16.56
CA LEU A 23 21.15 7.74 -15.41
C LEU A 23 21.34 6.67 -14.34
N ASP A 24 20.28 5.92 -14.01
CA ASP A 24 20.30 4.88 -12.98
C ASP A 24 21.31 3.77 -13.31
N THR A 25 21.32 3.29 -14.57
CA THR A 25 22.29 2.29 -15.03
C THR A 25 23.71 2.85 -14.98
N MET A 26 23.92 4.10 -15.39
CA MET A 26 25.24 4.74 -15.30
C MET A 26 25.76 4.76 -13.86
N ILE A 27 24.94 5.14 -12.90
CA ILE A 27 25.31 5.18 -11.47
C ILE A 27 25.61 3.76 -10.95
N ALA A 28 24.75 2.78 -11.25
CA ALA A 28 24.98 1.40 -10.84
C ALA A 28 26.27 0.82 -11.43
N ASN A 29 26.55 1.08 -12.71
CA ASN A 29 27.81 0.69 -13.34
C ASN A 29 29.00 1.42 -12.70
N MET A 30 28.90 2.72 -12.40
CA MET A 30 29.95 3.47 -11.71
C MET A 30 30.27 2.87 -10.33
N GLN A 31 29.24 2.48 -9.57
CA GLN A 31 29.40 1.83 -8.27
C GLN A 31 30.08 0.46 -8.39
N LEU A 32 29.76 -0.30 -9.46
CA LEU A 32 30.32 -1.62 -9.71
C LEU A 32 31.79 -1.56 -10.17
N VAL A 33 32.10 -0.72 -11.17
CA VAL A 33 33.43 -0.68 -11.80
C VAL A 33 34.39 0.34 -11.16
N GLN A 34 33.86 1.26 -10.34
CA GLN A 34 34.64 2.28 -9.63
C GLN A 34 35.62 3.02 -10.55
N PRO A 35 35.13 3.74 -11.58
CA PRO A 35 35.97 4.27 -12.63
C PRO A 35 36.89 5.37 -12.09
N THR A 36 38.12 5.45 -12.61
CA THR A 36 39.07 6.53 -12.27
C THR A 36 38.99 7.74 -13.20
N ILE A 37 38.48 7.52 -14.42
CA ILE A 37 38.34 8.51 -15.48
C ILE A 37 36.93 8.41 -16.07
N PHE A 38 36.26 9.55 -16.28
CA PHE A 38 34.97 9.61 -16.96
C PHE A 38 34.97 10.67 -18.07
N ILE A 39 34.71 10.25 -19.31
CA ILE A 39 34.67 11.14 -20.49
C ILE A 39 33.25 11.14 -21.07
N SER A 40 32.58 12.29 -21.05
CA SER A 40 31.19 12.38 -21.49
C SER A 40 30.76 13.76 -21.97
N ILE A 41 29.53 13.83 -22.47
CA ILE A 41 28.90 15.07 -22.92
C ILE A 41 28.33 15.86 -21.73
N PRO A 42 28.14 17.19 -21.84
CA PRO A 42 27.60 18.03 -20.77
C PRO A 42 26.33 17.50 -20.12
N LYS A 43 25.41 16.96 -20.92
CA LYS A 43 24.15 16.38 -20.43
C LYS A 43 24.37 15.33 -19.34
N LYS A 44 25.41 14.51 -19.44
CA LYS A 44 25.67 13.44 -18.47
C LYS A 44 26.24 13.97 -17.16
N TRP A 45 27.07 15.01 -17.24
CA TRP A 45 27.56 15.73 -16.07
C TRP A 45 26.44 16.49 -15.34
N ILE A 46 25.53 17.12 -16.09
CA ILE A 46 24.32 17.75 -15.54
C ILE A 46 23.46 16.72 -14.80
N GLN A 47 23.18 15.58 -15.43
CA GLN A 47 22.39 14.51 -14.81
C GLN A 47 23.01 13.97 -13.50
N LEU A 48 24.34 13.83 -13.44
CA LEU A 48 25.04 13.45 -12.21
C LEU A 48 24.90 14.51 -11.13
N PHE A 49 25.07 15.78 -11.50
CA PHE A 49 24.91 16.92 -10.59
C PHE A 49 23.49 17.00 -10.03
N GLU A 50 22.47 16.91 -10.89
CA GLU A 50 21.05 16.90 -10.49
C GLU A 50 20.74 15.74 -9.55
N PHE A 51 21.20 14.53 -9.87
CA PHE A 51 20.99 13.36 -9.01
C PHE A 51 21.60 13.55 -7.62
N ILE A 52 22.79 14.13 -7.52
CA ILE A 52 23.42 14.39 -6.22
C ILE A 52 22.62 15.47 -5.48
N SER A 53 22.26 16.55 -6.16
CA SER A 53 21.48 17.67 -5.59
C SER A 53 20.08 17.27 -5.12
N ASP A 54 19.49 16.23 -5.71
CA ASP A 54 18.19 15.70 -5.26
C ASP A 54 18.30 14.85 -3.98
N ASN A 55 19.50 14.32 -3.68
CA ASN A 55 19.75 13.44 -2.53
C ASN A 55 20.37 14.15 -1.32
N VAL A 56 20.95 15.33 -1.51
CA VAL A 56 21.53 16.17 -0.45
C VAL A 56 21.17 17.64 -0.68
N ASP A 57 20.96 18.38 0.40
CA ASP A 57 20.74 19.82 0.31
C ASP A 57 22.10 20.52 0.20
N LEU A 58 22.45 21.01 -0.99
CA LEU A 58 23.76 21.61 -1.26
C LEU A 58 24.06 22.87 -0.44
N GLU A 59 23.04 23.52 0.12
CA GLU A 59 23.19 24.73 0.95
C GLU A 59 23.17 24.41 2.45
N MET A 60 22.37 23.42 2.87
CA MET A 60 22.13 23.12 4.30
C MET A 60 22.96 21.95 4.85
N ASP A 61 23.34 20.97 4.01
CA ASP A 61 24.04 19.78 4.47
C ASP A 61 25.56 20.02 4.67
N GLU A 62 26.15 19.29 5.62
CA GLU A 62 27.60 19.34 5.87
C GLU A 62 28.42 18.86 4.66
N GLN A 63 29.60 19.48 4.45
CA GLN A 63 30.51 19.15 3.33
C GLN A 63 30.87 17.66 3.26
N ASP A 64 31.03 17.00 4.40
CA ASP A 64 31.33 15.55 4.46
C ASP A 64 30.19 14.72 3.89
N LYS A 65 28.93 15.07 4.20
CA LYS A 65 27.73 14.39 3.68
C LYS A 65 27.60 14.54 2.17
N ILE A 66 27.88 15.74 1.65
CA ILE A 66 27.87 15.99 0.19
C ILE A 66 29.02 15.21 -0.47
N SER A 67 30.20 15.18 0.13
CA SER A 67 31.33 14.39 -0.36
C SER A 67 30.99 12.90 -0.43
N ASP A 68 30.33 12.35 0.58
CA ASP A 68 29.91 10.95 0.61
C ASP A 68 28.87 10.66 -0.47
N ALA A 69 27.92 11.57 -0.72
CA ALA A 69 26.95 11.45 -1.81
C ALA A 69 27.63 11.45 -3.19
N VAL A 70 28.62 12.33 -3.40
CA VAL A 70 29.42 12.38 -4.64
C VAL A 70 30.19 11.07 -4.82
N LYS A 71 30.87 10.56 -3.78
CA LYS A 71 31.60 9.28 -3.83
C LYS A 71 30.67 8.11 -4.11
N ALA A 72 29.53 8.04 -3.41
CA ALA A 72 28.54 6.98 -3.59
C ALA A 72 27.96 6.96 -5.01
N THR A 73 27.74 8.14 -5.61
CA THR A 73 27.19 8.25 -6.96
C THR A 73 28.21 7.91 -8.05
N THR A 74 29.47 8.31 -7.85
CA THR A 74 30.54 8.18 -8.86
C THR A 74 31.39 6.91 -8.73
N GLY A 75 31.12 6.06 -7.73
CA GLY A 75 31.89 4.85 -7.45
C GLY A 75 33.15 5.08 -6.61
N GLY A 76 33.34 6.28 -6.07
CA GLY A 76 34.35 6.61 -5.05
C GLY A 76 35.79 6.78 -5.55
N MET A 77 36.14 6.22 -6.71
CA MET A 77 37.50 6.27 -7.27
C MET A 77 37.67 7.26 -8.41
N LEU A 78 36.61 7.97 -8.81
CA LEU A 78 36.63 8.92 -9.91
C LEU A 78 37.51 10.13 -9.57
N LYS A 79 38.56 10.34 -10.36
CA LYS A 79 39.50 11.45 -10.16
C LYS A 79 39.42 12.46 -11.29
N TRP A 80 39.33 12.01 -12.54
CA TRP A 80 39.39 12.90 -13.71
C TRP A 80 38.11 12.82 -14.53
N GLY A 81 37.58 13.99 -14.87
CA GLY A 81 36.42 14.13 -15.75
C GLY A 81 36.78 14.94 -16.99
N LEU A 82 36.20 14.60 -18.14
CA LEU A 82 36.24 15.44 -19.34
C LEU A 82 34.81 15.68 -19.86
N SER A 83 34.45 16.95 -20.01
CA SER A 83 33.22 17.40 -20.66
C SER A 83 33.55 17.99 -22.03
N ALA A 84 32.96 17.42 -23.09
CA ALA A 84 33.19 17.86 -24.47
C ALA A 84 31.93 17.79 -25.34
N ALA A 85 31.99 18.38 -26.53
CA ALA A 85 30.91 18.41 -27.55
C ALA A 85 29.68 19.28 -27.20
N GLY A 86 29.76 20.15 -26.19
CA GLY A 86 28.72 21.14 -25.87
C GLY A 86 29.09 22.05 -24.70
N TYR A 87 28.21 22.99 -24.37
CA TYR A 87 28.39 23.89 -23.23
C TYR A 87 28.01 23.19 -21.92
N LEU A 88 28.80 23.42 -20.87
CA LEU A 88 28.53 23.03 -19.48
C LEU A 88 28.76 24.25 -18.58
N SER A 89 27.84 24.52 -17.64
CA SER A 89 27.96 25.68 -16.73
C SER A 89 29.24 25.59 -15.89
N PRO A 90 29.97 26.71 -15.69
CA PRO A 90 31.08 26.80 -14.73
C PRO A 90 30.75 26.32 -13.32
N ASP A 91 29.49 26.45 -12.87
CA ASP A 91 29.06 25.97 -11.55
C ASP A 91 29.24 24.46 -11.38
N ILE A 92 28.96 23.69 -12.44
CA ILE A 92 29.07 22.22 -12.40
C ILE A 92 30.55 21.81 -12.39
N PHE A 93 31.42 22.53 -13.11
CA PHE A 93 32.87 22.32 -13.02
C PHE A 93 33.38 22.52 -11.60
N ARG A 94 33.03 23.66 -10.98
CA ARG A 94 33.39 23.98 -9.60
C ARG A 94 32.88 22.94 -8.60
N PHE A 95 31.63 22.51 -8.76
CA PHE A 95 31.02 21.53 -7.88
C PHE A 95 31.85 20.24 -7.84
N PHE A 96 32.12 19.62 -8.99
CA PHE A 96 32.88 18.37 -9.03
C PHE A 96 34.34 18.55 -8.56
N GLN A 97 34.98 19.68 -8.89
CA GLN A 97 36.34 19.99 -8.45
C GLN A 97 36.42 20.17 -6.92
N THR A 98 35.42 20.80 -6.31
CA THR A 98 35.33 20.97 -4.84
C THR A 98 35.33 19.61 -4.13
N TYR A 99 34.68 18.61 -4.71
CA TYR A 99 34.58 17.26 -4.15
C TYR A 99 35.60 16.26 -4.73
N GLY A 100 36.74 16.76 -5.20
CA GLY A 100 37.92 15.94 -5.52
C GLY A 100 37.92 15.32 -6.92
N ILE A 101 37.03 15.76 -7.82
CA ILE A 101 36.97 15.31 -9.21
C ILE A 101 37.42 16.45 -10.13
N GLU A 102 38.59 16.30 -10.74
CA GLU A 102 39.16 17.25 -11.68
C GLU A 102 38.40 17.20 -13.01
N LEU A 103 37.29 17.93 -13.09
CA LEU A 103 36.48 18.04 -14.30
C LEU A 103 37.09 19.09 -15.24
N MET A 104 37.43 18.67 -16.46
CA MET A 104 38.09 19.46 -17.49
C MET A 104 37.15 19.74 -18.66
N SER A 105 37.33 20.90 -19.30
CA SER A 105 36.65 21.26 -20.55
C SER A 105 37.53 20.90 -21.74
N GLY A 106 36.93 20.40 -22.82
CA GLY A 106 37.64 20.10 -24.06
C GLY A 106 36.81 20.40 -25.30
N PHE A 107 37.50 20.78 -26.38
CA PHE A 107 36.92 21.02 -27.69
C PHE A 107 37.65 20.24 -28.77
N GLY A 108 36.88 19.75 -29.73
CA GLY A 108 37.42 19.18 -30.94
C GLY A 108 36.32 18.78 -31.91
N MET A 109 36.76 18.19 -33.02
CA MET A 109 35.93 17.84 -34.16
C MET A 109 36.50 16.60 -34.86
N THR A 110 35.69 15.96 -35.71
CA THR A 110 36.07 14.75 -36.44
C THR A 110 37.31 14.98 -37.30
N GLU A 111 37.38 16.14 -37.95
CA GLU A 111 38.46 16.59 -38.83
C GLU A 111 39.80 16.75 -38.11
N ALA A 112 39.79 16.80 -36.77
CA ALA A 112 40.97 16.85 -35.92
C ALA A 112 41.10 15.61 -35.03
N THR A 113 40.53 14.48 -35.45
CA THR A 113 40.62 13.21 -34.72
C THR A 113 40.06 13.31 -33.28
N GLY A 114 39.08 14.20 -33.09
CA GLY A 114 38.30 14.35 -31.86
C GLY A 114 38.77 15.43 -30.89
N GLY A 115 40.08 15.68 -30.74
CA GLY A 115 40.61 16.62 -29.72
C GLY A 115 41.48 17.72 -30.31
N ILE A 116 41.10 18.98 -30.12
CA ILE A 116 41.88 20.17 -30.53
C ILE A 116 42.45 20.87 -29.30
N THR A 117 41.58 21.15 -28.31
CA THR A 117 41.95 21.81 -27.07
C THR A 117 41.45 21.05 -25.87
N MET A 118 42.16 21.17 -24.76
CA MET A 118 41.75 20.63 -23.47
C MET A 118 42.28 21.53 -22.36
N THR A 119 41.48 21.63 -21.31
CA THR A 119 41.92 22.26 -20.06
C THR A 119 43.07 21.45 -19.48
N PRO A 120 44.26 22.04 -19.24
CA PRO A 120 45.31 21.33 -18.52
C PRO A 120 44.82 20.96 -17.11
N PRO A 121 45.12 19.76 -16.59
CA PRO A 121 44.71 19.37 -15.25
C PRO A 121 45.10 20.42 -14.20
N GLY A 122 44.16 20.80 -13.33
CA GLY A 122 44.32 21.81 -12.28
C GLY A 122 44.32 23.25 -12.76
N LYS A 123 44.02 23.52 -14.04
CA LYS A 123 44.07 24.86 -14.64
C LYS A 123 42.78 25.25 -15.35
N TYR A 124 41.64 24.84 -14.81
CA TYR A 124 40.34 25.26 -15.34
C TYR A 124 40.16 26.78 -15.25
N LYS A 125 39.70 27.38 -16.35
CA LYS A 125 39.24 28.77 -16.44
C LYS A 125 37.78 28.74 -16.88
N GLU A 126 36.96 29.60 -16.29
CA GLU A 126 35.54 29.69 -16.65
C GLU A 126 35.36 29.98 -18.13
N ASN A 127 34.37 29.33 -18.75
CA ASN A 127 34.01 29.43 -20.18
C ASN A 127 35.12 29.02 -21.17
N SER A 128 36.32 28.70 -20.70
CA SER A 128 37.42 28.28 -21.55
C SER A 128 37.27 26.80 -21.98
N LEU A 129 37.63 26.54 -23.23
CA LEU A 129 37.78 25.21 -23.85
C LEU A 129 39.17 24.62 -23.63
N GLY A 130 40.07 25.38 -23.00
CA GLY A 130 41.43 24.97 -22.66
C GLY A 130 42.47 25.46 -23.65
N LYS A 131 43.60 24.76 -23.68
CA LYS A 131 44.75 25.08 -24.56
C LYS A 131 44.88 24.05 -25.66
N ALA A 132 45.56 24.41 -26.75
CA ALA A 132 45.88 23.49 -27.83
C ALA A 132 46.60 22.22 -27.31
N LEU A 133 46.13 21.06 -27.76
CA LEU A 133 46.72 19.77 -27.43
C LEU A 133 48.09 19.56 -28.12
N PRO A 134 48.96 18.68 -27.60
CA PRO A 134 50.24 18.38 -28.23
C PRO A 134 50.05 17.87 -29.67
N GLY A 135 50.78 18.45 -30.63
CA GLY A 135 50.77 18.01 -32.03
C GLY A 135 49.85 18.79 -32.96
N ILE A 136 49.06 19.75 -32.42
CA ILE A 136 48.27 20.71 -33.20
C ILE A 136 48.68 22.15 -32.90
N LYS A 137 48.69 22.99 -33.93
CA LYS A 137 48.83 24.44 -33.85
C LYS A 137 47.49 25.08 -34.11
N VAL A 138 47.23 26.19 -33.43
CA VAL A 138 46.01 26.98 -33.53
C VAL A 138 46.36 28.44 -33.84
N LYS A 139 45.55 29.12 -34.65
CA LYS A 139 45.61 30.58 -34.84
C LYS A 139 44.21 31.13 -35.09
N LEU A 140 43.98 32.41 -34.83
CA LEU A 140 42.72 33.09 -35.19
C LEU A 140 42.87 33.76 -36.55
N ALA A 141 41.83 33.66 -37.39
CA ALA A 141 41.68 34.44 -38.61
C ALA A 141 41.19 35.87 -38.32
N ASP A 142 41.19 36.75 -39.32
CA ASP A 142 40.81 38.17 -39.18
C ASP A 142 39.38 38.38 -38.65
N ASP A 143 38.48 37.43 -38.92
CA ASP A 143 37.10 37.44 -38.45
C ASP A 143 36.87 36.67 -37.14
N GLY A 144 37.95 36.21 -36.51
CA GLY A 144 37.92 35.45 -35.25
C GLY A 144 37.71 33.95 -35.42
N GLU A 145 37.63 33.41 -36.65
CA GLU A 145 37.57 31.96 -36.85
C GLU A 145 38.86 31.28 -36.39
N ILE A 146 38.75 30.20 -35.60
CA ILE A 146 39.92 29.41 -35.23
C ILE A 146 40.33 28.49 -36.39
N LEU A 147 41.61 28.56 -36.73
CA LEU A 147 42.26 27.75 -37.77
C LEU A 147 43.22 26.77 -37.12
N ILE A 148 43.27 25.53 -37.63
CA ILE A 148 44.11 24.46 -37.05
C ILE A 148 45.06 23.84 -38.08
N LYS A 149 46.25 23.43 -37.63
CA LYS A 149 47.25 22.72 -38.44
C LYS A 149 48.04 21.75 -37.57
N GLY A 150 48.17 20.48 -37.96
CA GLY A 150 48.84 19.49 -37.10
C GLY A 150 48.89 18.08 -37.68
N HIS A 151 49.54 17.17 -36.96
CA HIS A 151 49.81 15.80 -37.42
C HIS A 151 48.58 14.89 -37.49
N TYR A 152 47.56 15.19 -36.69
CA TYR A 152 46.31 14.43 -36.63
C TYR A 152 45.10 15.24 -37.13
N VAL A 153 45.37 16.33 -37.86
CA VAL A 153 44.36 17.01 -38.69
C VAL A 153 44.20 16.18 -39.97
N MET A 154 42.96 16.04 -40.43
CA MET A 154 42.62 15.25 -41.62
C MET A 154 43.39 15.72 -42.86
N MET A 155 43.36 14.92 -43.93
CA MET A 155 44.01 15.29 -45.21
C MET A 155 43.08 16.05 -46.17
N GLY A 156 41.78 16.04 -45.90
CA GLY A 156 40.71 16.55 -46.77
C GLY A 156 39.49 15.64 -46.74
N TYR A 157 38.35 16.10 -47.27
CA TYR A 157 37.18 15.23 -47.44
C TYR A 157 37.33 14.37 -48.69
N PHE A 158 36.86 13.12 -48.62
CA PHE A 158 36.90 12.20 -49.74
C PHE A 158 36.09 12.74 -50.94
N GLY A 159 36.73 12.83 -52.11
CA GLY A 159 36.09 13.34 -53.34
C GLY A 159 36.15 14.86 -53.55
N THR A 160 36.74 15.62 -52.62
CA THR A 160 36.93 17.08 -52.75
C THR A 160 38.40 17.45 -52.97
N GLY A 161 38.65 18.53 -53.70
CA GLY A 161 40.01 19.07 -53.85
C GLY A 161 40.54 19.59 -52.51
N ARG A 162 41.83 19.37 -52.23
CA ARG A 162 42.46 19.83 -50.98
C ARG A 162 42.38 21.35 -50.81
N GLU A 163 42.45 22.08 -51.92
CA GLU A 163 42.27 23.54 -52.03
C GLU A 163 40.92 24.02 -51.47
N GLU A 164 39.88 23.20 -51.51
CA GLU A 164 38.53 23.55 -51.04
C GLU A 164 38.36 23.36 -49.52
N THR A 165 39.25 22.58 -48.91
CA THR A 165 39.18 22.22 -47.49
C THR A 165 40.15 23.04 -46.65
N PHE A 166 41.32 23.39 -47.18
CA PHE A 166 42.36 24.12 -46.48
C PHE A 166 42.56 25.52 -47.06
N THR A 167 43.01 26.45 -46.21
CA THR A 167 43.56 27.73 -46.68
C THR A 167 44.85 27.52 -47.47
N ASN A 168 45.26 28.52 -48.25
CA ASN A 168 46.49 28.49 -49.06
C ASN A 168 47.77 28.17 -48.24
N ASP A 169 47.78 28.50 -46.94
CA ASP A 169 48.89 28.21 -46.02
C ASP A 169 48.77 26.84 -45.30
N GLU A 170 47.87 25.98 -45.78
CA GLU A 170 47.50 24.66 -45.25
C GLU A 170 46.93 24.67 -43.82
N TRP A 171 46.18 25.70 -43.45
CA TRP A 171 45.39 25.69 -42.22
C TRP A 171 43.96 25.24 -42.51
N LEU A 172 43.40 24.38 -41.65
CA LEU A 172 42.01 23.95 -41.70
C LEU A 172 41.12 24.97 -40.95
N PRO A 173 40.16 25.63 -41.63
CA PRO A 173 39.13 26.42 -40.98
C PRO A 173 38.13 25.54 -40.24
N THR A 174 37.88 25.84 -38.95
CA THR A 174 36.98 25.03 -38.10
C THR A 174 35.50 25.39 -38.26
N GLY A 175 35.19 26.61 -38.71
CA GLY A 175 33.83 27.16 -38.71
C GLY A 175 33.38 27.71 -37.35
N ASP A 176 34.24 27.75 -36.33
CA ASP A 176 33.93 28.28 -35.00
C ASP A 176 34.67 29.61 -34.76
N ILE A 177 33.94 30.66 -34.35
CA ILE A 177 34.49 31.97 -33.97
C ILE A 177 34.87 31.92 -32.50
N MET A 178 36.13 32.22 -32.18
CA MET A 178 36.67 32.09 -30.84
C MET A 178 37.54 33.30 -30.48
N LYS A 179 37.79 33.48 -29.18
CA LYS A 179 38.81 34.39 -28.65
C LYS A 179 39.87 33.58 -27.91
N MET A 180 41.12 34.06 -27.97
CA MET A 180 42.26 33.44 -27.30
C MET A 180 42.89 34.46 -26.36
N ASP A 181 43.12 34.07 -25.11
CA ASP A 181 43.80 34.92 -24.13
C ASP A 181 45.34 34.86 -24.25
N ASP A 182 46.03 35.74 -23.53
CA ASP A 182 47.50 35.81 -23.54
C ASP A 182 48.18 34.54 -22.99
N ASP A 183 47.46 33.74 -22.21
CA ASP A 183 47.93 32.45 -21.70
C ASP A 183 47.68 31.31 -22.70
N GLY A 184 47.01 31.56 -23.82
CA GLY A 184 46.65 30.57 -24.85
C GLY A 184 45.42 29.72 -24.53
N PHE A 185 44.56 30.16 -23.60
CA PHE A 185 43.24 29.58 -23.40
C PHE A 185 42.24 30.14 -24.41
N ILE A 186 41.35 29.28 -24.86
CA ILE A 186 40.42 29.57 -25.95
C ILE A 186 38.98 29.52 -25.44
N GLU A 187 38.17 30.52 -25.79
CA GLU A 187 36.75 30.60 -25.46
C GLU A 187 35.93 30.79 -26.75
N ILE A 188 34.80 30.09 -26.84
CA ILE A 188 33.91 30.16 -28.01
C ILE A 188 33.05 31.43 -27.97
N VAL A 189 32.92 32.10 -29.11
CA VAL A 189 32.12 33.32 -29.28
C VAL A 189 30.87 33.04 -30.12
N ASP A 190 31.03 32.44 -31.31
CA ASP A 190 29.92 32.14 -32.23
C ASP A 190 30.28 31.03 -33.24
N ARG A 191 29.37 30.61 -34.12
CA ARG A 191 29.63 29.66 -35.22
C ARG A 191 29.40 30.29 -36.60
N LYS A 192 30.42 30.24 -37.45
CA LYS A 192 30.47 30.87 -38.79
C LYS A 192 29.64 30.14 -39.86
N LYS A 193 29.36 28.85 -39.68
CA LYS A 193 28.52 28.04 -40.58
C LYS A 193 27.22 27.65 -39.87
N GLU A 194 26.08 27.87 -40.52
CA GLU A 194 24.73 27.54 -40.01
C GLU A 194 24.55 26.03 -39.78
N ILE A 195 25.07 25.53 -38.66
CA ILE A 195 24.97 24.16 -38.19
C ILE A 195 24.23 24.21 -36.86
N TYR A 196 23.11 23.50 -36.76
CA TYR A 196 22.33 23.46 -35.53
C TYR A 196 22.56 22.18 -34.72
N LYS A 197 22.18 22.22 -33.44
CA LYS A 197 22.15 21.04 -32.58
C LYS A 197 20.73 20.68 -32.20
N ASN A 198 20.36 19.43 -32.39
CA ASN A 198 19.06 18.95 -31.97
C ASN A 198 19.02 18.69 -30.44
N ILE A 199 17.85 18.35 -29.87
CA ILE A 199 17.70 18.11 -28.41
C ILE A 199 18.58 16.94 -27.90
N LYS A 200 19.05 16.07 -28.80
CA LYS A 200 19.93 14.95 -28.47
C LYS A 200 21.41 15.31 -28.50
N GLY A 201 21.76 16.56 -28.84
CA GLY A 201 23.14 17.03 -28.96
C GLY A 201 23.83 16.63 -30.26
N GLU A 202 23.09 16.06 -31.21
CA GLU A 202 23.60 15.71 -32.54
C GLU A 202 23.76 16.99 -33.36
N THR A 203 24.85 17.09 -34.12
CA THR A 203 25.20 18.28 -34.91
C THR A 203 24.78 18.06 -36.36
N ILE A 204 23.91 18.93 -36.90
CA ILE A 204 23.33 18.78 -38.25
C ILE A 204 23.72 19.98 -39.10
N ALA A 205 24.23 19.71 -40.31
CA ALA A 205 24.45 20.72 -41.34
C ALA A 205 23.24 20.73 -42.30
N PRO A 206 22.25 21.62 -42.12
CA PRO A 206 21.02 21.60 -42.90
C PRO A 206 21.22 21.79 -44.40
N GLN A 207 22.13 22.68 -44.81
CA GLN A 207 22.42 22.92 -46.23
C GLN A 207 22.89 21.67 -46.98
N LYS A 208 23.66 20.79 -46.32
CA LYS A 208 24.07 19.50 -46.90
C LYS A 208 22.85 18.67 -47.29
N ILE A 209 21.84 18.62 -46.41
CA ILE A 209 20.64 17.81 -46.61
C ILE A 209 19.71 18.49 -47.63
N GLU A 210 19.57 19.80 -47.56
CA GLU A 210 18.79 20.61 -48.51
C GLU A 210 19.32 20.49 -49.94
N ASN A 211 20.64 20.48 -50.12
CA ASN A 211 21.27 20.36 -51.44
C ASN A 211 20.95 19.04 -52.16
N TYR A 212 20.72 17.93 -51.44
CA TYR A 212 20.28 16.68 -52.08
C TYR A 212 18.92 16.80 -52.74
N PHE A 213 18.08 17.73 -52.32
CA PHE A 213 16.78 17.95 -52.98
C PHE A 213 16.89 18.86 -54.21
N ASN A 214 17.92 19.70 -54.29
CA ASN A 214 18.17 20.58 -55.45
C ASN A 214 18.54 19.79 -56.72
N GLU A 215 18.87 18.49 -56.60
CA GLU A 215 19.09 17.60 -57.74
C GLU A 215 17.79 17.11 -58.40
N PHE A 216 16.62 17.38 -57.79
CA PHE A 216 15.32 17.01 -58.36
C PHE A 216 14.63 18.22 -58.96
N ASP A 217 14.39 18.19 -60.27
CA ASP A 217 13.69 19.25 -61.02
C ASP A 217 12.29 19.58 -60.45
N SER A 218 11.68 18.64 -59.72
CA SER A 218 10.37 18.79 -59.10
C SER A 218 10.37 19.57 -57.78
N VAL A 219 11.53 19.93 -57.22
CA VAL A 219 11.66 20.69 -55.98
C VAL A 219 12.22 22.08 -56.28
N LYS A 220 11.42 23.12 -56.04
CA LYS A 220 11.87 24.50 -56.21
C LYS A 220 12.64 25.01 -54.99
N GLN A 221 12.15 24.72 -53.79
CA GLN A 221 12.80 25.06 -52.53
C GLN A 221 12.57 23.95 -51.51
N VAL A 222 13.59 23.71 -50.69
CA VAL A 222 13.48 22.87 -49.49
C VAL A 222 14.08 23.60 -48.29
N PHE A 223 13.48 23.40 -47.12
CA PHE A 223 13.99 23.91 -45.86
C PHE A 223 13.98 22.80 -44.82
N LEU A 224 15.15 22.51 -44.26
CA LEU A 224 15.29 21.53 -43.20
C LEU A 224 14.97 22.16 -41.84
N VAL A 225 14.08 21.51 -41.11
CA VAL A 225 13.66 21.88 -39.76
C VAL A 225 14.20 20.85 -38.78
N GLY A 226 14.97 21.28 -37.79
CA GLY A 226 15.45 20.37 -36.75
C GLY A 226 16.21 21.03 -35.60
N ASP A 227 16.44 22.34 -35.66
CA ASP A 227 17.11 23.08 -34.60
C ASP A 227 16.28 23.04 -33.32
N HIS A 228 16.92 22.62 -32.22
CA HIS A 228 16.25 22.36 -30.94
C HIS A 228 14.99 21.48 -31.04
N LYS A 229 14.90 20.57 -32.03
CA LYS A 229 13.83 19.58 -32.18
C LYS A 229 14.33 18.16 -31.85
N PRO A 230 13.42 17.19 -31.60
CA PRO A 230 13.83 15.81 -31.32
C PRO A 230 14.30 15.01 -32.56
N PHE A 231 14.00 15.48 -33.77
CA PHE A 231 14.38 14.89 -35.06
C PHE A 231 14.18 15.88 -36.22
N ASN A 232 14.79 15.60 -37.38
CA ASN A 232 14.70 16.45 -38.57
C ASN A 232 13.38 16.21 -39.33
N THR A 233 12.80 17.30 -39.86
CA THR A 233 11.65 17.33 -40.77
C THR A 233 11.94 18.31 -41.91
N ALA A 234 11.14 18.32 -42.97
CA ALA A 234 11.38 19.20 -44.12
C ALA A 234 10.12 19.95 -44.58
N LEU A 235 10.27 21.20 -44.99
CA LEU A 235 9.29 21.96 -45.77
C LEU A 235 9.72 21.94 -47.23
N ILE A 236 8.81 21.57 -48.13
CA ILE A 236 9.10 21.43 -49.56
C ILE A 236 8.13 22.30 -50.35
N TYR A 237 8.67 23.22 -51.15
CA TYR A 237 7.91 23.95 -52.16
C TYR A 237 8.12 23.28 -53.53
N PRO A 238 7.08 22.69 -54.14
CA PRO A 238 7.18 22.05 -55.45
C PRO A 238 7.51 23.03 -56.56
N ASP A 239 8.26 22.58 -57.57
CA ASP A 239 8.38 23.33 -58.82
C ASP A 239 7.23 22.99 -59.77
N TYR A 240 6.14 23.75 -59.70
CA TYR A 240 4.98 23.54 -60.57
C TYR A 240 5.26 23.84 -62.06
N GLU A 241 6.39 24.45 -62.40
CA GLU A 241 6.78 24.76 -63.78
C GLU A 241 7.76 23.73 -64.38
N SER A 242 8.13 22.68 -63.63
CA SER A 242 9.01 21.62 -64.13
C SER A 242 8.42 20.86 -65.33
N GLU A 243 9.11 20.89 -66.47
CA GLU A 243 8.72 20.18 -67.70
C GLU A 243 8.85 18.63 -67.58
N ASN A 244 9.70 18.15 -66.68
CA ASN A 244 10.02 16.72 -66.54
C ASN A 244 9.04 15.95 -65.63
N VAL A 245 8.21 16.66 -64.86
CA VAL A 245 7.28 16.07 -63.88
C VAL A 245 5.97 16.86 -63.91
N PRO A 246 4.83 16.28 -64.33
CA PRO A 246 3.57 17.00 -64.48
C PRO A 246 2.86 17.23 -63.14
N LEU A 247 3.50 17.97 -62.22
CA LEU A 247 3.00 18.21 -60.87
C LEU A 247 1.63 18.93 -60.87
N LYS A 248 1.33 19.75 -61.89
CA LYS A 248 0.04 20.43 -62.07
C LYS A 248 -1.13 19.46 -62.32
N GLU A 249 -0.86 18.29 -62.89
CA GLU A 249 -1.87 17.28 -63.24
C GLU A 249 -2.08 16.23 -62.14
N MET A 250 -1.19 16.21 -61.13
CA MET A 250 -1.28 15.29 -59.99
C MET A 250 -2.30 15.78 -58.95
N SER A 251 -3.08 14.86 -58.41
CA SER A 251 -3.86 15.11 -57.19
C SER A 251 -2.95 15.36 -55.98
N GLU A 252 -3.47 16.00 -54.93
CA GLU A 252 -2.72 16.24 -53.69
C GLU A 252 -2.16 14.95 -53.07
N GLN A 253 -2.90 13.84 -53.17
CA GLN A 253 -2.43 12.53 -52.71
C GLN A 253 -1.24 12.02 -53.54
N GLN A 254 -1.32 12.15 -54.87
CA GLN A 254 -0.22 11.72 -55.76
C GLN A 254 1.04 12.59 -55.55
N LYS A 255 0.89 13.90 -55.33
CA LYS A 255 2.01 14.79 -54.97
C LYS A 255 2.65 14.34 -53.64
N GLN A 256 1.84 14.07 -52.62
CA GLN A 256 2.32 13.60 -51.33
C GLN A 256 3.09 12.27 -51.44
N GLU A 257 2.61 11.32 -52.25
CA GLU A 257 3.28 10.04 -52.51
C GLU A 257 4.60 10.24 -53.26
N TYR A 258 4.61 11.11 -54.27
CA TYR A 258 5.80 11.44 -55.06
C TYR A 258 6.90 12.07 -54.19
N PHE A 259 6.62 13.16 -53.46
CA PHE A 259 7.61 13.79 -52.58
C PHE A 259 8.05 12.89 -51.42
N SER A 260 7.17 12.00 -50.94
CA SER A 260 7.56 10.95 -49.99
C SER A 260 8.60 9.99 -50.56
N SER A 261 8.49 9.63 -51.84
CA SER A 261 9.51 8.81 -52.52
C SER A 261 10.87 9.52 -52.66
N LEU A 262 10.87 10.85 -52.87
CA LEU A 262 12.08 11.66 -52.91
C LEU A 262 12.75 11.72 -51.55
N VAL A 263 11.99 12.01 -50.47
CA VAL A 263 12.51 11.99 -49.10
C VAL A 263 13.10 10.64 -48.73
N VAL A 264 12.46 9.53 -49.13
CA VAL A 264 13.00 8.17 -48.93
C VAL A 264 14.32 7.97 -49.68
N THR A 265 14.43 8.50 -50.90
CA THR A 265 15.65 8.44 -51.70
C THR A 265 16.77 9.22 -51.04
N VAL A 266 16.52 10.48 -50.65
CA VAL A 266 17.49 11.32 -49.93
C VAL A 266 17.93 10.66 -48.62
N ASN A 267 17.00 10.11 -47.84
CA ASN A 267 17.31 9.44 -46.58
C ASN A 267 18.25 8.22 -46.70
N LYS A 268 18.42 7.63 -47.90
CA LYS A 268 19.40 6.55 -48.13
C LYS A 268 20.85 7.06 -48.05
N PHE A 269 21.06 8.34 -48.32
CA PHE A 269 22.38 8.99 -48.31
C PHE A 269 22.71 9.64 -46.95
N LEU A 270 21.79 9.57 -45.98
CA LEU A 270 21.90 10.23 -44.67
C LEU A 270 22.16 9.25 -43.52
N ALA A 271 22.99 9.67 -42.55
CA ALA A 271 23.17 8.95 -41.30
C ALA A 271 21.86 8.90 -40.49
N PRO A 272 21.63 7.89 -39.61
CA PRO A 272 20.37 7.73 -38.90
C PRO A 272 19.85 8.98 -38.18
N PHE A 273 20.75 9.79 -37.61
CA PHE A 273 20.41 11.04 -36.91
C PHE A 273 20.17 12.24 -37.85
N GLU A 274 20.63 12.18 -39.09
CA GLU A 274 20.42 13.21 -40.12
C GLU A 274 19.08 13.03 -40.85
N ARG A 275 18.47 11.84 -40.78
CA ARG A 275 17.28 11.48 -41.57
C ARG A 275 16.05 12.35 -41.27
N ILE A 276 15.33 12.66 -42.35
CA ILE A 276 14.04 13.38 -42.34
C ILE A 276 12.93 12.40 -41.95
N VAL A 277 12.22 12.70 -40.86
CA VAL A 277 11.19 11.83 -40.26
C VAL A 277 9.78 12.15 -40.79
N ASP A 278 9.50 13.42 -41.07
CA ASP A 278 8.23 13.90 -41.62
C ASP A 278 8.48 15.12 -42.52
N PHE A 279 7.55 15.45 -43.41
CA PHE A 279 7.64 16.63 -44.28
C PHE A 279 6.27 17.25 -44.57
N ARG A 280 6.24 18.53 -44.95
CA ARG A 280 5.04 19.21 -45.45
C ARG A 280 5.33 19.88 -46.77
N ILE A 281 4.37 19.78 -47.68
CA ILE A 281 4.34 20.57 -48.90
C ILE A 281 3.80 21.95 -48.51
N ILE A 282 4.54 23.00 -48.79
CA ILE A 282 4.15 24.39 -48.53
C ILE A 282 3.47 24.99 -49.76
N ASP A 283 2.55 25.92 -49.54
CA ASP A 283 1.67 26.53 -50.54
C ASP A 283 2.27 27.77 -51.21
N ARG A 284 3.30 28.36 -50.61
CA ARG A 284 4.08 29.48 -51.14
C ARG A 284 5.58 29.25 -51.03
N GLU A 285 6.35 29.92 -51.88
CA GLU A 285 7.81 29.99 -51.77
C GLU A 285 8.27 30.90 -50.61
N PHE A 286 9.51 30.69 -50.16
CA PHE A 286 10.21 31.60 -49.27
C PHE A 286 10.60 32.87 -50.02
N SER A 287 10.31 34.04 -49.44
CA SER A 287 10.46 35.31 -50.14
C SER A 287 11.31 36.34 -49.39
N ALA A 288 11.94 37.23 -50.16
CA ALA A 288 12.66 38.38 -49.58
C ALA A 288 11.68 39.42 -48.96
N GLY A 289 10.44 39.52 -49.48
CA GLY A 289 9.42 40.44 -48.98
C GLY A 289 8.96 40.13 -47.55
N GLU A 290 8.90 38.84 -47.21
CA GLU A 290 8.61 38.36 -45.84
C GLU A 290 9.88 38.30 -44.95
N GLY A 291 11.02 38.78 -45.47
CA GLY A 291 12.29 38.78 -44.74
C GLY A 291 12.91 37.40 -44.53
N GLU A 292 12.47 36.38 -45.28
CA GLU A 292 12.88 34.97 -45.13
C GLU A 292 14.18 34.64 -45.88
N LEU A 293 14.56 35.47 -46.84
CA LEU A 293 15.81 35.36 -47.59
C LEU A 293 16.77 36.53 -47.28
N THR A 294 18.07 36.27 -47.39
CA THR A 294 19.11 37.30 -47.39
C THR A 294 19.18 38.01 -48.75
N LEU A 295 19.93 39.13 -48.82
CA LEU A 295 20.21 39.82 -50.09
C LEU A 295 20.92 38.93 -51.13
N LYS A 296 21.52 37.82 -50.69
CA LYS A 296 22.19 36.82 -51.55
C LYS A 296 21.31 35.60 -51.84
N GLY A 297 20.03 35.61 -51.43
CA GLY A 297 19.09 34.51 -51.68
C GLY A 297 19.25 33.30 -50.75
N THR A 298 20.02 33.39 -49.66
CA THR A 298 20.14 32.32 -48.67
C THR A 298 19.06 32.42 -47.59
N TYR A 299 18.70 31.30 -46.96
CA TYR A 299 17.66 31.27 -45.92
C TYR A 299 18.05 32.02 -44.65
N LYS A 300 17.13 32.82 -44.11
CA LYS A 300 17.18 33.32 -42.73
C LYS A 300 16.36 32.38 -41.84
N ARG A 301 16.99 31.30 -41.37
CA ARG A 301 16.32 30.16 -40.72
C ARG A 301 15.42 30.56 -39.55
N ASN A 302 15.90 31.42 -38.66
CA ASN A 302 15.14 31.91 -37.49
C ASN A 302 13.83 32.62 -37.89
N VAL A 303 13.82 33.29 -39.05
CA VAL A 303 12.62 33.99 -39.57
C VAL A 303 11.65 32.98 -40.18
N ILE A 304 12.15 32.03 -40.96
CA ILE A 304 11.35 30.95 -41.56
C ILE A 304 10.71 30.07 -40.49
N ASP A 305 11.47 29.66 -39.47
CA ASP A 305 10.96 28.87 -38.34
C ASP A 305 9.82 29.59 -37.59
N LYS A 306 9.90 30.92 -37.50
CA LYS A 306 8.86 31.74 -36.89
C LYS A 306 7.61 31.84 -37.78
N ASN A 307 7.80 32.16 -39.07
CA ASN A 307 6.70 32.37 -40.02
C ASN A 307 5.91 31.08 -40.32
N PHE A 308 6.58 29.92 -40.31
CA PHE A 308 5.96 28.60 -40.54
C PHE A 308 5.73 27.81 -39.26
N SER A 309 5.82 28.45 -38.09
CA SER A 309 5.76 27.80 -36.77
C SER A 309 4.51 26.93 -36.56
N ASP A 310 3.34 27.39 -37.01
CA ASP A 310 2.08 26.64 -36.89
C ASP A 310 2.13 25.32 -37.66
N LEU A 311 2.60 25.35 -38.91
CA LEU A 311 2.74 24.17 -39.76
C LEU A 311 3.82 23.24 -39.22
N ILE A 312 4.97 23.79 -38.81
CA ILE A 312 6.08 23.06 -38.18
C ILE A 312 5.60 22.32 -36.94
N SER A 313 4.79 22.97 -36.09
CA SER A 313 4.26 22.36 -34.87
C SER A 313 3.50 21.06 -35.17
N THR A 314 2.79 20.97 -36.31
CA THR A 314 2.03 19.78 -36.69
C THR A 314 2.90 18.56 -37.00
N MET A 315 4.12 18.77 -37.49
CA MET A 315 5.06 17.69 -37.80
C MET A 315 5.61 17.01 -36.53
N TYR A 316 5.48 17.66 -35.37
CA TYR A 316 5.93 17.14 -34.08
C TYR A 316 4.78 16.70 -33.15
N LYS A 317 3.52 16.77 -33.60
CA LYS A 317 2.32 16.46 -32.79
C LYS A 317 2.02 14.96 -32.58
N ARG A 318 2.64 14.02 -33.31
CA ARG A 318 2.34 12.57 -33.16
C ARG A 318 3.60 11.72 -32.99
N SER A 319 3.77 11.15 -31.80
CA SER A 319 4.90 10.26 -31.45
C SER A 319 4.64 8.77 -31.71
N TYR A 320 3.44 8.39 -32.18
CA TYR A 320 3.02 7.00 -32.38
C TYR A 320 2.15 6.82 -33.64
N ILE A 321 2.12 5.60 -34.17
CA ILE A 321 1.19 5.16 -35.22
C ILE A 321 0.05 4.33 -34.61
N ASN A 322 -1.13 4.38 -35.23
CA ASN A 322 -2.26 3.54 -34.86
C ASN A 322 -2.42 2.41 -35.89
N ILE A 323 -2.51 1.18 -35.41
CA ILE A 323 -2.80 0.00 -36.23
C ILE A 323 -4.03 -0.70 -35.65
N ALA A 324 -4.98 -1.06 -36.50
CA ALA A 324 -6.08 -1.94 -36.14
C ALA A 324 -5.70 -3.36 -36.59
N ALA A 325 -5.58 -4.28 -35.63
CA ALA A 325 -5.32 -5.70 -35.89
C ALA A 325 -6.44 -6.52 -35.23
N GLY A 326 -7.30 -7.13 -36.05
CA GLY A 326 -8.54 -7.76 -35.59
C GLY A 326 -9.39 -6.80 -34.75
N ASN A 327 -9.68 -7.20 -33.50
CA ASN A 327 -10.46 -6.41 -32.52
C ASN A 327 -9.60 -5.54 -31.59
N ALA A 328 -8.28 -5.47 -31.81
CA ALA A 328 -7.36 -4.67 -31.00
C ALA A 328 -6.93 -3.39 -31.75
N LYS A 329 -6.97 -2.25 -31.05
CA LYS A 329 -6.38 -0.98 -31.53
C LYS A 329 -5.03 -0.80 -30.86
N ILE A 330 -3.96 -0.73 -31.64
CA ILE A 330 -2.58 -0.78 -31.16
C ILE A 330 -1.90 0.54 -31.49
N ARG A 331 -1.21 1.12 -30.51
CA ARG A 331 -0.33 2.28 -30.68
C ARG A 331 1.11 1.80 -30.67
N ILE A 332 1.84 2.08 -31.74
CA ILE A 332 3.27 1.73 -31.83
C ILE A 332 4.07 3.02 -31.89
N PRO A 333 5.05 3.22 -30.99
CA PRO A 333 5.84 4.44 -31.02
C PRO A 333 6.69 4.55 -32.28
N THR A 334 6.73 5.74 -32.88
CA THR A 334 7.53 6.03 -34.08
C THR A 334 9.02 5.83 -33.85
N TRP A 335 9.51 6.03 -32.61
CA TRP A 335 10.92 5.80 -32.28
C TRP A 335 11.32 4.33 -32.40
N PHE A 336 10.43 3.39 -32.06
CA PHE A 336 10.71 1.95 -32.18
C PHE A 336 10.95 1.56 -33.64
N LEU A 337 10.18 2.15 -34.56
CA LEU A 337 10.36 1.92 -35.98
C LEU A 337 11.70 2.42 -36.49
N ARG A 338 12.15 3.57 -35.99
CA ARG A 338 13.50 4.09 -36.30
C ARG A 338 14.60 3.14 -35.84
N GLU A 339 14.51 2.63 -34.61
CA GLU A 339 15.46 1.65 -34.07
C GLU A 339 15.50 0.36 -34.90
N LYS A 340 14.34 -0.07 -35.43
CA LYS A 340 14.25 -1.24 -36.31
C LYS A 340 14.53 -0.96 -37.78
N GLY A 341 14.86 0.28 -38.15
CA GLY A 341 15.09 0.68 -39.53
C GLY A 341 13.86 0.48 -40.43
N SER A 342 12.67 0.52 -39.86
CA SER A 342 11.38 0.31 -40.53
C SER A 342 10.59 1.61 -40.66
N LEU A 343 9.77 1.72 -41.69
CA LEU A 343 8.84 2.82 -41.91
C LEU A 343 7.43 2.47 -41.39
N ASN A 344 6.57 3.48 -41.23
CA ASN A 344 5.19 3.28 -40.79
C ASN A 344 4.41 2.27 -41.66
N ARG A 345 4.70 2.23 -42.97
CA ARG A 345 4.11 1.30 -43.95
C ARG A 345 4.66 -0.13 -43.86
N ASP A 346 5.79 -0.33 -43.19
CA ASP A 346 6.43 -1.65 -43.07
C ASP A 346 5.78 -2.52 -41.99
N ILE A 347 4.94 -1.93 -41.12
CA ILE A 347 4.12 -2.71 -40.19
C ILE A 347 2.80 -3.06 -40.85
N LEU A 348 2.56 -4.36 -40.99
CA LEU A 348 1.32 -4.89 -41.53
C LEU A 348 0.47 -5.46 -40.40
N PRO A 349 -0.84 -5.15 -40.35
CA PRO A 349 -1.76 -5.84 -39.46
C PRO A 349 -1.90 -7.31 -39.90
N LYS A 350 -2.01 -8.20 -38.92
CA LYS A 350 -2.39 -9.60 -39.07
C LYS A 350 -3.71 -9.82 -38.31
N ASP A 351 -4.45 -10.88 -38.64
CA ASP A 351 -5.73 -11.21 -37.99
C ASP A 351 -5.62 -11.26 -36.45
N ASP A 352 -4.45 -11.64 -35.92
CA ASP A 352 -4.17 -11.80 -34.50
C ASP A 352 -2.95 -10.98 -33.99
N GLY A 353 -2.53 -9.92 -34.70
CA GLY A 353 -1.43 -9.08 -34.23
C GLY A 353 -0.76 -8.22 -35.31
N ILE A 354 0.56 -8.05 -35.19
CA ILE A 354 1.36 -7.22 -36.09
C ILE A 354 2.56 -7.98 -36.64
N LYS A 355 2.95 -7.65 -37.88
CA LYS A 355 4.15 -8.20 -38.53
C LYS A 355 4.98 -7.09 -39.16
N ILE A 356 6.29 -7.21 -39.08
CA ILE A 356 7.26 -6.36 -39.78
C ILE A 356 8.07 -7.27 -40.72
N PRO A 357 7.61 -7.47 -41.98
CA PRO A 357 8.22 -8.43 -42.91
C PRO A 357 9.71 -8.17 -43.15
N LYS A 358 10.10 -6.89 -43.20
CA LYS A 358 11.48 -6.45 -43.45
C LYS A 358 12.51 -7.03 -42.48
N ILE A 359 12.11 -7.30 -41.24
CA ILE A 359 12.97 -7.84 -40.18
C ILE A 359 12.52 -9.24 -39.73
N HIS A 360 11.65 -9.90 -40.52
CA HIS A 360 11.09 -11.22 -40.22
C HIS A 360 10.48 -11.37 -38.81
N SER A 361 9.94 -10.28 -38.25
CA SER A 361 9.44 -10.23 -36.88
C SER A 361 7.92 -10.14 -36.84
N SER A 362 7.29 -10.86 -35.91
CA SER A 362 5.84 -10.84 -35.69
C SER A 362 5.48 -10.94 -34.22
N LEU A 363 4.41 -10.26 -33.80
CA LEU A 363 3.93 -10.27 -32.42
C LEU A 363 2.43 -10.50 -32.39
N THR A 364 2.01 -11.48 -31.58
CA THR A 364 0.60 -11.75 -31.31
C THR A 364 0.01 -10.66 -30.42
N ILE A 365 -1.02 -9.95 -30.89
CA ILE A 365 -1.78 -8.97 -30.10
C ILE A 365 -3.27 -9.18 -30.39
N LYS A 366 -3.98 -9.82 -29.46
CA LYS A 366 -5.41 -10.12 -29.63
C LYS A 366 -6.21 -9.82 -28.37
N LYS A 367 -7.44 -9.31 -28.55
CA LYS A 367 -8.41 -9.18 -27.47
C LYS A 367 -9.09 -10.54 -27.23
N THR A 368 -9.10 -11.02 -25.99
CA THR A 368 -9.75 -12.29 -25.64
C THR A 368 -11.27 -12.12 -25.63
N SER A 369 -12.03 -13.12 -26.08
CA SER A 369 -13.50 -13.12 -26.11
C SER A 369 -14.08 -13.19 -24.69
N GLY A 370 -14.59 -12.06 -24.16
CA GLY A 370 -15.27 -11.96 -22.86
C GLY A 370 -15.65 -10.51 -22.48
N GLU A 371 -16.45 -10.33 -21.41
CA GLU A 371 -16.87 -9.01 -20.90
C GLU A 371 -15.71 -8.17 -20.31
N GLN A 372 -14.55 -8.79 -20.05
CA GLN A 372 -13.38 -8.14 -19.46
C GLN A 372 -12.39 -7.64 -20.54
N ASN A 373 -11.78 -6.47 -20.35
CA ASN A 373 -10.75 -5.91 -21.24
C ASN A 373 -9.40 -6.66 -21.13
N LEU A 374 -9.40 -7.93 -21.51
CA LEU A 374 -8.22 -8.81 -21.52
C LEU A 374 -7.60 -8.84 -22.92
N PHE A 375 -6.28 -8.64 -22.99
CA PHE A 375 -5.49 -8.65 -24.21
C PHE A 375 -4.32 -9.61 -24.07
N ARG A 376 -4.17 -10.56 -25.00
CA ARG A 376 -2.94 -11.33 -25.15
C ARG A 376 -1.94 -10.52 -25.96
N ILE A 377 -0.75 -10.34 -25.40
CA ILE A 377 0.39 -9.66 -26.03
C ILE A 377 1.59 -10.59 -25.90
N GLY A 378 1.98 -11.21 -27.01
CA GLY A 378 2.96 -12.29 -27.01
C GLY A 378 2.49 -13.50 -26.21
N SER A 379 3.35 -13.99 -25.31
CA SER A 379 3.07 -15.16 -24.48
C SER A 379 2.26 -14.85 -23.21
N PHE A 380 1.95 -13.58 -22.92
CA PHE A 380 1.22 -13.16 -21.70
C PHE A 380 -0.14 -12.55 -22.02
N VAL A 381 -1.04 -12.60 -21.03
CA VAL A 381 -2.36 -11.97 -21.04
C VAL A 381 -2.38 -10.86 -20.00
N TYR A 382 -2.90 -9.70 -20.39
CA TYR A 382 -2.97 -8.49 -19.57
C TYR A 382 -4.40 -7.97 -19.48
N LYS A 383 -4.77 -7.42 -18.33
CA LYS A 383 -5.96 -6.58 -18.18
C LYS A 383 -5.56 -5.14 -18.43
N ILE A 384 -6.21 -4.51 -19.42
CA ILE A 384 -5.88 -3.16 -19.87
C ILE A 384 -7.13 -2.29 -19.78
N ASP A 385 -7.12 -1.29 -18.91
CA ASP A 385 -8.22 -0.34 -18.74
C ASP A 385 -8.13 0.80 -19.79
N SER A 386 -8.00 0.42 -21.05
CA SER A 386 -7.92 1.32 -22.20
C SER A 386 -8.49 0.64 -23.45
N ARG A 387 -9.01 1.45 -24.37
CA ARG A 387 -9.43 0.98 -25.70
C ARG A 387 -8.26 0.74 -26.65
N PHE A 388 -7.06 1.16 -26.27
CA PHE A 388 -5.83 1.04 -27.05
C PHE A 388 -4.75 0.30 -26.27
N VAL A 389 -4.02 -0.58 -26.96
CA VAL A 389 -2.78 -1.20 -26.46
C VAL A 389 -1.62 -0.28 -26.82
N ASP A 390 -1.01 0.36 -25.83
CA ASP A 390 0.15 1.24 -26.05
C ASP A 390 1.47 0.47 -25.93
N MET A 391 2.07 0.13 -27.07
CA MET A 391 3.29 -0.65 -27.12
C MET A 391 4.51 0.10 -26.57
N GLN A 392 4.46 1.44 -26.44
CA GLN A 392 5.54 2.16 -25.80
C GLN A 392 5.73 1.70 -24.35
N THR A 393 4.63 1.51 -23.62
CA THR A 393 4.67 1.01 -22.24
C THR A 393 5.30 -0.38 -22.19
N PHE A 394 4.91 -1.28 -23.10
CA PHE A 394 5.45 -2.64 -23.17
C PHE A 394 6.92 -2.70 -23.57
N PHE A 395 7.43 -1.76 -24.37
CA PHE A 395 8.84 -1.77 -24.78
C PHE A 395 9.79 -1.11 -23.78
N THR A 396 9.28 -0.19 -22.96
CA THR A 396 10.12 0.64 -22.08
C THR A 396 10.03 0.27 -20.59
N ASN A 397 9.15 -0.67 -20.23
CA ASN A 397 8.90 -1.06 -18.85
C ASN A 397 8.97 -2.60 -18.64
N PRO A 398 10.05 -3.11 -18.01
CA PRO A 398 10.29 -4.53 -17.75
C PRO A 398 9.19 -5.27 -16.98
N PHE A 399 8.38 -4.55 -16.18
CA PHE A 399 7.22 -5.16 -15.52
C PHE A 399 6.34 -5.91 -16.53
N TYR A 400 6.24 -5.45 -17.78
CA TYR A 400 5.30 -6.01 -18.75
C TYR A 400 5.95 -6.92 -19.79
N TRP A 401 7.25 -7.21 -19.72
CA TRP A 401 7.90 -8.06 -20.71
C TRP A 401 8.87 -9.09 -20.15
N LEU A 402 9.27 -9.00 -18.87
CA LEU A 402 10.07 -10.05 -18.23
C LEU A 402 9.29 -11.39 -18.22
N GLY A 403 9.88 -12.41 -18.85
CA GLY A 403 9.26 -13.71 -19.09
C GLY A 403 8.38 -13.80 -20.35
N ASN A 404 8.18 -12.71 -21.09
CA ASN A 404 7.39 -12.72 -22.33
C ASN A 404 8.28 -13.02 -23.55
N LYS A 405 8.45 -14.32 -23.88
CA LYS A 405 9.33 -14.79 -24.96
C LYS A 405 9.00 -14.16 -26.31
N GLU A 406 7.73 -14.23 -26.73
CA GLU A 406 7.30 -13.67 -28.04
C GLU A 406 7.55 -12.16 -28.15
N LEU A 407 7.44 -11.41 -27.05
CA LEU A 407 7.70 -9.97 -27.05
C LEU A 407 9.20 -9.67 -27.15
N LEU A 408 10.04 -10.42 -26.44
CA LEU A 408 11.50 -10.33 -26.57
C LEU A 408 11.95 -10.72 -27.99
N ASP A 409 11.41 -11.79 -28.56
CA ASP A 409 11.69 -12.21 -29.94
C ASP A 409 11.30 -11.12 -30.94
N PHE A 410 10.16 -10.44 -30.71
CA PHE A 410 9.69 -9.35 -31.56
C PHE A 410 10.64 -8.14 -31.53
N THR A 411 11.10 -7.76 -30.34
CA THR A 411 11.95 -6.58 -30.11
C THR A 411 13.45 -6.86 -30.24
N GLY A 412 13.88 -8.12 -30.17
CA GLY A 412 15.27 -8.51 -29.95
C GLY A 412 15.86 -8.01 -28.63
N GLU A 413 17.15 -8.30 -28.41
CA GLU A 413 17.90 -7.91 -27.20
C GLU A 413 18.00 -6.39 -26.99
N ALA A 414 17.74 -5.58 -28.02
CA ALA A 414 17.70 -4.12 -27.88
C ALA A 414 16.66 -3.64 -26.84
N ILE A 415 15.64 -4.44 -26.51
CA ILE A 415 14.65 -4.08 -25.48
C ILE A 415 15.28 -3.87 -24.10
N PHE A 416 16.38 -4.57 -23.78
CA PHE A 416 17.11 -4.38 -22.52
C PHE A 416 17.68 -2.95 -22.42
N GLN A 417 17.95 -2.30 -23.55
CA GLN A 417 18.49 -0.93 -23.62
C GLN A 417 17.40 0.16 -23.69
N TRP A 418 16.16 -0.22 -24.01
CA TRP A 418 15.04 0.73 -24.14
C TRP A 418 14.29 0.97 -22.84
N TYR A 419 14.71 0.32 -21.76
CA TYR A 419 14.20 0.52 -20.41
C TYR A 419 14.29 2.00 -19.99
N ARG A 420 13.15 2.57 -19.57
CA ARG A 420 13.04 3.97 -19.10
C ARG A 420 12.22 4.12 -17.82
N GLN A 421 11.46 3.09 -17.43
CA GLN A 421 10.51 3.14 -16.33
C GLN A 421 10.52 1.84 -15.53
N ASN A 422 10.47 1.96 -14.20
CA ASN A 422 10.57 0.84 -13.25
C ASN A 422 9.38 0.75 -12.28
N ILE A 423 8.20 1.24 -12.71
CA ILE A 423 6.99 1.28 -11.89
C ILE A 423 5.83 0.68 -12.68
N ALA A 424 5.03 -0.16 -12.04
CA ALA A 424 3.77 -0.65 -12.61
C ALA A 424 2.74 0.49 -12.76
N GLN A 425 2.10 0.58 -13.91
CA GLN A 425 0.96 1.46 -14.18
C GLN A 425 -0.34 0.87 -13.62
N VAL A 426 -1.20 1.75 -13.07
CA VAL A 426 -2.46 1.37 -12.41
C VAL A 426 -3.45 0.69 -13.37
N ASN A 427 -3.47 1.13 -14.63
CA ASN A 427 -4.42 0.72 -15.68
C ASN A 427 -3.95 -0.49 -16.52
N LEU A 428 -2.81 -1.09 -16.18
CA LEU A 428 -2.23 -2.22 -16.90
C LEU A 428 -1.71 -3.28 -15.92
N GLN A 429 -2.35 -4.45 -15.92
CA GLN A 429 -2.06 -5.53 -14.98
C GLN A 429 -1.80 -6.85 -15.70
N TYR A 430 -0.76 -7.57 -15.29
CA TYR A 430 -0.56 -8.95 -15.72
C TYR A 430 -1.70 -9.84 -15.19
N HIS A 431 -2.22 -10.73 -16.05
CA HIS A 431 -3.30 -11.65 -15.70
C HIS A 431 -2.80 -13.10 -15.64
N SER A 432 -2.29 -13.63 -16.76
CA SER A 432 -1.86 -15.03 -16.88
C SER A 432 -0.90 -15.24 -18.05
N THR A 433 -0.26 -16.39 -18.11
CA THR A 433 0.43 -16.85 -19.32
C THR A 433 -0.57 -17.38 -20.35
N ALA A 434 -0.17 -17.40 -21.62
CA ALA A 434 -0.97 -17.93 -22.74
C ALA A 434 -0.66 -19.43 -23.04
N GLY A 435 0.29 -20.03 -22.33
CA GLY A 435 0.74 -21.42 -22.45
C GLY A 435 1.92 -21.74 -21.51
N SER A 436 2.36 -22.99 -21.47
CA SER A 436 3.63 -23.40 -20.84
C SER A 436 4.77 -23.37 -21.85
N LEU A 437 6.00 -23.16 -21.37
CA LEU A 437 7.20 -23.23 -22.20
C LEU A 437 7.93 -24.54 -21.96
N PRO A 438 8.48 -25.20 -22.99
CA PRO A 438 9.32 -26.38 -22.79
C PRO A 438 10.60 -25.99 -22.03
N SER A 439 11.11 -26.93 -21.24
CA SER A 439 12.41 -26.78 -20.56
C SER A 439 13.53 -26.76 -21.59
N GLU A 440 14.42 -25.76 -21.53
CA GLU A 440 15.56 -25.60 -22.42
C GLU A 440 16.86 -25.56 -21.59
N ASN A 441 17.68 -26.62 -21.67
CA ASN A 441 18.93 -26.73 -20.90
C ASN A 441 19.86 -25.51 -21.06
N LYS A 442 19.88 -24.91 -22.26
CA LYS A 442 20.70 -23.73 -22.56
C LYS A 442 20.33 -22.53 -21.69
N LEU A 443 19.04 -22.26 -21.49
CA LEU A 443 18.56 -21.14 -20.65
C LEU A 443 18.92 -21.35 -19.18
N LYS A 444 18.82 -22.60 -18.71
CA LYS A 444 19.23 -22.98 -17.36
C LYS A 444 20.74 -22.78 -17.14
N GLU A 445 21.57 -23.25 -18.06
CA GLU A 445 23.02 -23.08 -18.00
C GLU A 445 23.43 -21.59 -18.05
N GLU A 446 22.72 -20.77 -18.81
CA GLU A 446 22.95 -19.33 -18.87
C GLU A 446 22.62 -18.65 -17.54
N LEU A 447 21.45 -18.93 -16.95
CA LEU A 447 21.11 -18.41 -15.63
C LEU A 447 22.06 -18.92 -14.53
N GLN A 448 22.54 -20.17 -14.63
CA GLN A 448 23.57 -20.70 -13.73
C GLN A 448 24.85 -19.88 -13.77
N LYS A 449 25.33 -19.53 -14.97
CA LYS A 449 26.54 -18.70 -15.13
C LYS A 449 26.34 -17.33 -14.51
N ILE A 450 25.21 -16.66 -14.79
CA ILE A 450 24.87 -15.35 -14.22
C ILE A 450 24.84 -15.44 -12.68
N TYR A 451 24.17 -16.45 -12.14
CA TYR A 451 24.04 -16.64 -10.69
C TYR A 451 25.39 -16.87 -9.99
N ILE A 452 26.24 -17.75 -10.55
CA ILE A 452 27.58 -18.07 -10.03
C ILE A 452 28.49 -16.86 -10.07
N ASN A 453 28.43 -16.06 -11.15
CA ASN A 453 29.24 -14.85 -11.31
C ASN A 453 28.77 -13.69 -10.41
N GLY A 454 27.63 -13.83 -9.73
CA GLY A 454 27.07 -12.77 -8.89
C GLY A 454 26.45 -11.61 -9.67
N GLU A 455 26.21 -11.79 -10.96
CA GLU A 455 25.63 -10.77 -11.82
C GLU A 455 24.13 -10.59 -11.52
N ILE A 456 23.70 -9.34 -11.38
CA ILE A 456 22.29 -8.96 -11.22
C ILE A 456 21.89 -8.14 -12.44
N SER A 457 21.20 -8.77 -13.40
CA SER A 457 20.84 -8.15 -14.69
C SER A 457 19.38 -8.40 -15.07
N LEU A 458 18.85 -7.55 -15.97
CA LEU A 458 17.52 -7.73 -16.55
C LEU A 458 17.40 -9.05 -17.32
N ASN A 459 18.50 -9.52 -17.95
CA ASN A 459 18.53 -10.83 -18.61
C ASN A 459 18.34 -11.96 -17.58
N GLY A 460 19.06 -11.92 -16.46
CA GLY A 460 18.88 -12.91 -15.38
C GLY A 460 17.43 -12.98 -14.85
N LEU A 461 16.77 -11.82 -14.68
CA LEU A 461 15.36 -11.77 -14.32
C LEU A 461 14.43 -12.32 -15.41
N HIS A 462 14.71 -12.02 -16.68
CA HIS A 462 13.94 -12.52 -17.81
C HIS A 462 14.04 -14.05 -17.90
N LEU A 463 15.25 -14.60 -17.82
CA LEU A 463 15.51 -16.04 -17.80
C LEU A 463 14.84 -16.72 -16.61
N SER A 464 14.90 -16.12 -15.42
CA SER A 464 14.20 -16.64 -14.24
C SER A 464 12.69 -16.73 -14.46
N ALA A 465 12.08 -15.68 -15.02
CA ALA A 465 10.64 -15.67 -15.33
C ALA A 465 10.26 -16.64 -16.46
N LEU A 466 11.15 -16.92 -17.42
CA LEU A 466 10.95 -17.95 -18.45
C LEU A 466 11.02 -19.36 -17.86
N LEU A 467 12.04 -19.65 -17.06
CA LEU A 467 12.22 -20.95 -16.44
C LEU A 467 11.07 -21.31 -15.51
N LEU A 468 10.47 -20.34 -14.80
CA LEU A 468 9.26 -20.53 -14.00
C LEU A 468 8.01 -20.94 -14.80
N GLN A 469 8.03 -20.78 -16.12
CA GLN A 469 6.94 -21.20 -17.01
C GLN A 469 7.10 -22.62 -17.54
N SER A 470 8.20 -23.29 -17.19
CA SER A 470 8.42 -24.68 -17.57
C SER A 470 7.67 -25.64 -16.64
N GLU A 471 7.62 -26.91 -17.02
CA GLU A 471 7.06 -27.98 -16.19
C GLU A 471 8.16 -28.71 -15.39
N ASN A 472 9.39 -28.16 -15.36
CA ASN A 472 10.56 -28.78 -14.75
C ASN A 472 10.90 -28.15 -13.39
N THR A 473 10.95 -28.96 -12.34
CA THR A 473 11.24 -28.50 -10.97
C THR A 473 12.65 -27.97 -10.79
N ASP A 474 13.64 -28.46 -11.56
CA ASP A 474 15.02 -27.99 -11.45
C ASP A 474 15.20 -26.57 -12.01
N ASP A 475 14.47 -26.26 -13.09
CA ASP A 475 14.41 -24.93 -13.68
C ASP A 475 13.84 -23.93 -12.67
N HIS A 476 12.81 -24.35 -11.94
CA HIS A 476 12.18 -23.55 -10.90
C HIS A 476 13.11 -23.32 -9.71
N ALA A 477 13.84 -24.34 -9.28
CA ALA A 477 14.74 -24.25 -8.13
C ALA A 477 15.82 -23.19 -8.34
N ILE A 478 16.43 -23.15 -9.52
CA ILE A 478 17.43 -22.13 -9.83
C ILE A 478 16.82 -20.73 -10.01
N ALA A 479 15.68 -20.61 -10.69
CA ALA A 479 15.01 -19.33 -10.86
C ALA A 479 14.62 -18.71 -9.52
N ILE A 480 14.09 -19.53 -8.59
CA ILE A 480 13.75 -19.08 -7.24
C ILE A 480 15.01 -18.69 -6.46
N SER A 481 16.11 -19.44 -6.57
CA SER A 481 17.37 -19.12 -5.89
C SER A 481 17.93 -17.77 -6.35
N PHE A 482 17.88 -17.49 -7.65
CA PHE A 482 18.27 -16.20 -8.22
C PHE A 482 17.39 -15.05 -7.70
N LEU A 483 16.06 -15.23 -7.69
CA LEU A 483 15.12 -14.24 -7.15
C LEU A 483 15.33 -13.99 -5.65
N GLN A 484 15.56 -15.04 -4.86
CA GLN A 484 15.82 -14.93 -3.42
C GLN A 484 17.10 -14.15 -3.12
N LYS A 485 18.15 -14.33 -3.92
CA LYS A 485 19.41 -13.56 -3.81
C LYS A 485 19.18 -12.05 -4.06
N ILE A 486 18.30 -11.70 -4.99
CA ILE A 486 17.94 -10.29 -5.22
C ILE A 486 17.05 -9.77 -4.08
N LEU A 487 16.10 -10.58 -3.61
CA LEU A 487 15.15 -10.20 -2.56
C LEU A 487 15.76 -10.14 -1.15
N SER A 488 16.97 -10.66 -0.94
CA SER A 488 17.68 -10.52 0.34
C SER A 488 18.16 -9.10 0.61
N ASP A 489 18.32 -8.27 -0.42
CA ASP A 489 18.79 -6.88 -0.33
C ASP A 489 17.82 -5.93 -1.06
N ASP A 490 17.09 -5.12 -0.30
CA ASP A 490 16.09 -4.19 -0.82
C ASP A 490 16.68 -2.92 -1.45
N THR A 491 17.99 -2.71 -1.33
CA THR A 491 18.72 -1.62 -2.00
C THR A 491 19.06 -1.93 -3.46
N THR A 492 18.96 -3.21 -3.86
CA THR A 492 19.27 -3.66 -5.22
C THR A 492 18.35 -2.99 -6.25
N HIS A 493 18.92 -2.44 -7.34
CA HIS A 493 18.16 -1.77 -8.41
C HIS A 493 17.01 -2.60 -8.99
N HIS A 494 17.18 -3.93 -9.03
CA HIS A 494 16.21 -4.89 -9.57
C HIS A 494 15.25 -5.49 -8.53
N TYR A 495 15.30 -5.05 -7.27
CA TYR A 495 14.47 -5.57 -6.19
C TYR A 495 12.97 -5.55 -6.52
N LYS A 496 12.46 -4.41 -7.00
CA LYS A 496 11.04 -4.25 -7.36
C LYS A 496 10.59 -5.21 -8.47
N LEU A 497 11.47 -5.46 -9.45
CA LEU A 497 11.19 -6.36 -10.57
C LEU A 497 11.21 -7.83 -10.12
N ALA A 498 12.17 -8.21 -9.28
CA ALA A 498 12.23 -9.54 -8.69
C ALA A 498 10.99 -9.82 -7.82
N LEU A 499 10.58 -8.85 -7.01
CA LEU A 499 9.37 -8.94 -6.20
C LEU A 499 8.13 -9.10 -7.09
N GLU A 500 8.01 -8.30 -8.15
CA GLU A 500 6.88 -8.42 -9.08
C GLU A 500 6.80 -9.81 -9.73
N ILE A 501 7.92 -10.44 -10.08
CA ILE A 501 7.94 -11.81 -10.62
C ILE A 501 7.43 -12.81 -9.59
N THR A 502 7.84 -12.70 -8.33
CA THR A 502 7.37 -13.60 -7.26
C THR A 502 5.89 -13.40 -6.93
N LEU A 503 5.32 -12.23 -7.22
CA LEU A 503 3.89 -11.93 -7.08
C LEU A 503 3.01 -12.45 -8.23
N ARG A 504 3.56 -13.22 -9.18
CA ARG A 504 2.82 -13.80 -10.32
C ARG A 504 2.63 -15.30 -10.16
N PRO A 505 1.65 -15.75 -9.34
CA PRO A 505 1.40 -17.18 -9.12
C PRO A 505 1.03 -17.95 -10.40
N ASN A 506 0.55 -17.25 -11.43
CA ASN A 506 0.15 -17.83 -12.71
C ASN A 506 1.33 -18.11 -13.67
N LEU A 507 2.58 -17.79 -13.30
CA LEU A 507 3.74 -18.17 -14.11
C LEU A 507 3.92 -19.68 -14.16
N THR A 508 3.57 -20.39 -13.08
CA THR A 508 3.70 -21.84 -12.99
C THR A 508 2.38 -22.49 -12.59
N GLN A 509 2.18 -23.74 -12.99
CA GLN A 509 1.07 -24.58 -12.52
C GLN A 509 1.46 -25.46 -11.34
N LEU A 510 2.76 -25.62 -11.06
CA LEU A 510 3.26 -26.48 -9.98
C LEU A 510 3.02 -25.84 -8.61
N LEU A 511 2.27 -26.55 -7.77
CA LEU A 511 1.85 -26.04 -6.46
C LEU A 511 3.03 -25.78 -5.51
N ASP A 512 4.03 -26.65 -5.50
CA ASP A 512 5.21 -26.48 -4.65
C ASP A 512 6.07 -25.28 -5.07
N THR A 513 6.17 -25.02 -6.38
CA THR A 513 6.83 -23.81 -6.88
C THR A 513 6.06 -22.56 -6.49
N ARG A 514 4.72 -22.56 -6.56
CA ARG A 514 3.89 -21.44 -6.07
C ARG A 514 4.14 -21.18 -4.59
N ARG A 515 4.20 -22.24 -3.77
CA ARG A 515 4.51 -22.12 -2.33
C ARG A 515 5.88 -21.48 -2.10
N SER A 516 6.90 -21.88 -2.85
CA SER A 516 8.24 -21.29 -2.76
C SER A 516 8.29 -19.83 -3.22
N LEU A 517 7.60 -19.46 -4.30
CA LEU A 517 7.48 -18.06 -4.75
C LEU A 517 6.78 -17.20 -3.70
N PHE A 518 5.69 -17.69 -3.12
CA PHE A 518 5.00 -17.00 -2.02
C PHE A 518 5.93 -16.79 -0.82
N LYS A 519 6.69 -17.81 -0.41
CA LYS A 519 7.68 -17.67 0.68
C LYS A 519 8.76 -16.64 0.34
N ALA A 520 9.21 -16.55 -0.91
CA ALA A 520 10.19 -15.54 -1.31
C ALA A 520 9.62 -14.11 -1.23
N ALA A 521 8.33 -13.92 -1.55
CA ALA A 521 7.68 -12.61 -1.51
C ALA A 521 7.21 -12.20 -0.09
N ALA A 522 6.61 -13.15 0.63
CA ALA A 522 5.76 -12.89 1.78
C ALA A 522 6.47 -12.14 2.90
N GLN A 523 7.74 -12.44 3.22
CA GLN A 523 8.44 -11.81 4.35
C GLN A 523 8.51 -10.27 4.28
N LYS A 524 8.51 -9.71 3.06
CA LYS A 524 8.77 -8.27 2.84
C LYS A 524 7.51 -7.46 2.54
N LEU A 525 6.35 -8.11 2.46
CA LEU A 525 5.08 -7.43 2.15
C LEU A 525 4.46 -6.80 3.39
N LYS A 526 4.01 -5.54 3.25
CA LYS A 526 3.10 -4.90 4.21
C LYS A 526 1.76 -5.65 4.28
N GLN A 527 1.05 -5.53 5.40
CA GLN A 527 -0.18 -6.28 5.70
C GLN A 527 -1.23 -6.21 4.58
N ASP A 528 -1.50 -5.01 4.05
CA ASP A 528 -2.48 -4.78 2.99
C ASP A 528 -2.14 -5.52 1.68
N LYS A 529 -0.85 -5.57 1.32
CA LYS A 529 -0.36 -6.31 0.15
C LYS A 529 -0.30 -7.80 0.44
N PHE A 530 0.14 -8.20 1.64
CA PHE A 530 0.22 -9.59 2.04
C PHE A 530 -1.14 -10.28 1.95
N GLU A 531 -2.19 -9.66 2.51
CA GLU A 531 -3.55 -10.18 2.49
C GLU A 531 -4.05 -10.45 1.06
N LYS A 532 -3.93 -9.45 0.17
CA LYS A 532 -4.36 -9.56 -1.23
C LYS A 532 -3.64 -10.68 -1.97
N ILE A 533 -2.33 -10.80 -1.75
CA ILE A 533 -1.52 -11.83 -2.39
C ILE A 533 -1.87 -13.20 -1.82
N PHE A 534 -1.98 -13.34 -0.51
CA PHE A 534 -2.37 -14.60 0.13
C PHE A 534 -3.75 -15.07 -0.36
N GLU A 535 -4.72 -14.16 -0.46
CA GLU A 535 -6.04 -14.43 -1.06
C GLU A 535 -5.93 -14.90 -2.52
N GLN A 536 -5.07 -14.25 -3.32
CA GLN A 536 -4.86 -14.63 -4.73
C GLN A 536 -4.32 -16.05 -4.88
N TYR A 537 -3.35 -16.45 -4.06
CA TYR A 537 -2.81 -17.82 -4.07
C TYR A 537 -3.86 -18.85 -3.65
N LEU A 538 -4.69 -18.54 -2.65
CA LEU A 538 -5.78 -19.40 -2.20
C LEU A 538 -6.88 -19.58 -3.25
N LYS A 539 -7.25 -18.50 -3.95
CA LYS A 539 -8.25 -18.54 -5.05
C LYS A 539 -7.78 -19.42 -6.20
N LEU A 540 -6.48 -19.46 -6.48
CA LEU A 540 -5.92 -20.29 -7.54
C LEU A 540 -5.88 -21.78 -7.19
N ASN A 541 -5.63 -22.11 -5.93
CA ASN A 541 -5.67 -23.49 -5.45
C ASN A 541 -5.99 -23.53 -3.96
N TYR A 542 -7.13 -24.12 -3.58
CA TYR A 542 -7.55 -24.20 -2.18
C TYR A 542 -6.60 -25.06 -1.31
N ASN A 543 -5.83 -25.98 -1.91
CA ASN A 543 -4.80 -26.78 -1.23
C ASN A 543 -3.44 -26.05 -1.13
N PHE A 544 -3.40 -24.75 -1.37
CA PHE A 544 -2.16 -23.96 -1.30
C PHE A 544 -1.49 -24.04 0.08
N ILE A 545 -2.25 -23.93 1.17
CA ILE A 545 -1.74 -24.03 2.53
C ILE A 545 -1.40 -25.48 2.85
N ASN A 546 -0.12 -25.75 3.07
CA ASN A 546 0.37 -27.00 3.65
C ASN A 546 1.16 -26.72 4.93
N LYS A 547 1.63 -27.79 5.60
CA LYS A 547 2.47 -27.66 6.79
C LYS A 547 3.67 -26.73 6.57
N GLY A 548 4.36 -26.84 5.43
CA GLY A 548 5.51 -25.98 5.13
C GLY A 548 5.17 -24.48 4.98
N ILE A 549 3.97 -24.10 4.55
CA ILE A 549 3.50 -22.71 4.53
C ILE A 549 3.10 -22.26 5.93
N ILE A 550 2.44 -23.14 6.69
CA ILE A 550 2.06 -22.87 8.08
C ILE A 550 3.32 -22.57 8.90
N ASP A 551 4.29 -23.49 8.93
CA ASP A 551 5.53 -23.33 9.70
C ASP A 551 6.26 -22.03 9.31
N TYR A 552 6.35 -21.74 8.01
CA TYR A 552 6.96 -20.50 7.51
C TYR A 552 6.24 -19.23 8.01
N LEU A 553 4.90 -19.18 7.94
CA LEU A 553 4.14 -18.01 8.41
C LEU A 553 4.21 -17.86 9.93
N VAL A 554 4.23 -18.96 10.66
CA VAL A 554 4.44 -18.98 12.11
C VAL A 554 5.81 -18.41 12.48
N GLU A 555 6.87 -18.77 11.75
CA GLU A 555 8.23 -18.30 12.04
C GLU A 555 8.47 -16.83 11.63
N THR A 556 7.92 -16.42 10.49
CA THR A 556 8.27 -15.13 9.86
C THR A 556 7.38 -13.96 10.26
N ARG A 557 6.16 -14.21 10.76
CA ARG A 557 5.16 -13.18 11.05
C ARG A 557 4.78 -13.18 12.53
N ARG A 558 4.63 -12.00 13.14
CA ARG A 558 4.31 -11.82 14.56
C ARG A 558 3.12 -10.90 14.76
N GLY A 559 2.51 -10.97 15.94
CA GLY A 559 1.39 -10.09 16.33
C GLY A 559 0.05 -10.59 15.83
N GLU A 560 -0.83 -9.66 15.46
CA GLU A 560 -2.23 -9.94 15.10
C GLU A 560 -2.46 -10.06 13.59
N GLU A 561 -1.41 -9.90 12.77
CA GLU A 561 -1.52 -9.86 11.30
C GLU A 561 -2.12 -11.15 10.70
N ILE A 562 -1.62 -12.33 11.13
CA ILE A 562 -2.14 -13.62 10.63
C ILE A 562 -3.57 -13.87 11.12
N PRO A 563 -3.90 -13.70 12.42
CA PRO A 563 -5.30 -13.73 12.88
C PRO A 563 -6.23 -12.82 12.09
N ASP A 564 -5.84 -11.56 11.85
CA ASP A 564 -6.65 -10.59 11.09
C ASP A 564 -6.97 -11.08 9.67
N VAL A 565 -5.93 -11.47 8.93
CA VAL A 565 -6.05 -11.93 7.54
C VAL A 565 -6.88 -13.20 7.45
N VAL A 566 -6.62 -14.19 8.31
CA VAL A 566 -7.36 -15.45 8.27
C VAL A 566 -8.81 -15.27 8.72
N GLU A 567 -9.09 -14.42 9.71
CA GLU A 567 -10.46 -14.08 10.11
C GLU A 567 -11.25 -13.46 8.96
N HIS A 568 -10.64 -12.53 8.20
CA HIS A 568 -11.28 -11.92 7.04
C HIS A 568 -11.53 -12.95 5.93
N LEU A 569 -10.53 -13.77 5.60
CA LEU A 569 -10.66 -14.79 4.57
C LEU A 569 -11.73 -15.84 4.91
N LEU A 570 -11.77 -16.31 6.16
CA LEU A 570 -12.79 -17.26 6.62
C LEU A 570 -14.21 -16.68 6.55
N LYS A 571 -14.41 -15.42 6.96
CA LYS A 571 -15.71 -14.74 6.75
C LYS A 571 -16.06 -14.66 5.27
N SER A 572 -15.09 -14.28 4.43
CA SER A 572 -15.32 -14.14 3.00
C SER A 572 -15.69 -15.47 2.33
N GLU A 573 -15.14 -16.59 2.78
CA GLU A 573 -15.43 -17.91 2.19
C GLU A 573 -16.71 -18.54 2.74
N ILE A 574 -17.04 -18.32 4.01
CA ILE A 574 -18.20 -18.94 4.68
C ILE A 574 -19.48 -18.12 4.49
N GLU A 575 -19.41 -16.78 4.48
CA GLU A 575 -20.57 -15.88 4.47
C GLU A 575 -20.98 -15.41 3.05
N LYS A 576 -20.29 -15.85 1.99
CA LYS A 576 -20.60 -15.48 0.59
C LYS A 576 -21.96 -16.05 0.14
N PRO A 577 -22.89 -15.23 -0.38
CA PRO A 577 -24.14 -15.71 -0.96
C PRO A 577 -23.90 -16.34 -2.35
N GLY A 578 -24.12 -17.65 -2.47
CA GLY A 578 -23.94 -18.43 -3.70
C GLY A 578 -23.87 -19.93 -3.40
N ALA A 579 -23.85 -20.80 -4.43
CA ALA A 579 -23.74 -22.25 -4.26
C ALA A 579 -22.51 -22.58 -3.40
N GLN A 580 -22.74 -23.02 -2.15
CA GLN A 580 -21.66 -23.38 -1.22
C GLN A 580 -20.91 -24.59 -1.78
N LYS A 581 -19.60 -24.42 -2.01
CA LYS A 581 -18.72 -25.54 -2.38
C LYS A 581 -18.66 -26.55 -1.23
N PRO A 582 -18.44 -27.85 -1.50
CA PRO A 582 -18.20 -28.83 -0.46
C PRO A 582 -17.03 -28.41 0.45
N PHE A 583 -17.13 -28.64 1.76
CA PHE A 583 -16.11 -28.23 2.75
C PHE A 583 -14.69 -28.66 2.35
N ASN A 584 -14.55 -29.86 1.77
CA ASN A 584 -13.26 -30.44 1.33
C ASN A 584 -12.66 -29.78 0.07
N GLU A 585 -13.42 -28.93 -0.64
CA GLU A 585 -12.98 -28.17 -1.81
C GLU A 585 -12.78 -26.68 -1.49
N THR A 586 -12.64 -26.36 -0.20
CA THR A 586 -12.42 -24.99 0.29
C THR A 586 -11.13 -24.91 1.12
N PRO A 587 -10.51 -23.72 1.21
CA PRO A 587 -9.33 -23.54 2.06
C PRO A 587 -9.67 -23.46 3.56
N VAL A 588 -10.96 -23.58 3.94
CA VAL A 588 -11.44 -23.36 5.33
C VAL A 588 -10.72 -24.26 6.32
N ALA A 589 -10.57 -25.55 6.02
CA ALA A 589 -9.88 -26.49 6.91
C ALA A 589 -8.41 -26.08 7.14
N SER A 590 -7.69 -25.74 6.07
CA SER A 590 -6.28 -25.36 6.15
C SER A 590 -6.05 -23.98 6.78
N LEU A 591 -7.02 -23.06 6.64
CA LEU A 591 -7.02 -21.76 7.34
C LEU A 591 -7.21 -21.96 8.85
N LEU A 592 -8.08 -22.88 9.27
CA LEU A 592 -8.21 -23.27 10.68
C LEU A 592 -6.93 -23.94 11.21
N ASP A 593 -6.27 -24.79 10.41
CA ASP A 593 -4.98 -25.39 10.78
C ASP A 593 -3.87 -24.33 10.92
N LEU A 594 -3.86 -23.30 10.07
CA LEU A 594 -2.95 -22.17 10.19
C LEU A 594 -3.20 -21.38 11.48
N LEU A 595 -4.46 -21.05 11.79
CA LEU A 595 -4.81 -20.37 13.05
C LEU A 595 -4.45 -21.20 14.29
N GLU A 596 -4.66 -22.51 14.21
CA GLU A 596 -4.30 -23.47 15.27
C GLU A 596 -2.80 -23.40 15.56
N ALA A 597 -1.97 -23.68 14.55
CA ALA A 597 -0.52 -23.68 14.69
C ALA A 597 0.03 -22.31 15.07
N TYR A 598 -0.52 -21.22 14.50
CA TYR A 598 -0.11 -19.86 14.83
C TYR A 598 -0.40 -19.53 16.29
N SER A 599 -1.60 -19.84 16.78
CA SER A 599 -1.98 -19.50 18.16
C SER A 599 -1.25 -20.30 19.21
N ILE A 600 -0.83 -21.53 18.91
CA ILE A 600 -0.02 -22.35 19.81
C ILE A 600 1.39 -21.76 19.96
N ASN A 601 1.99 -21.31 18.85
CA ASN A 601 3.34 -20.73 18.86
C ASN A 601 3.37 -19.25 19.26
N HIS A 602 2.25 -18.53 19.06
CA HIS A 602 2.06 -17.12 19.41
C HIS A 602 0.87 -16.97 20.38
N PRO A 603 1.03 -17.37 21.66
CA PRO A 603 -0.08 -17.56 22.60
C PRO A 603 -0.80 -16.27 23.02
N THR A 604 -0.26 -15.10 22.70
CA THR A 604 -0.96 -13.81 22.87
C THR A 604 -2.23 -13.73 22.02
N SER A 605 -2.24 -14.38 20.86
CA SER A 605 -3.40 -14.46 19.95
C SER A 605 -4.48 -15.45 20.40
N PHE A 606 -4.14 -16.38 21.31
CA PHE A 606 -5.00 -17.50 21.72
C PHE A 606 -6.41 -17.07 22.13
N LYS A 607 -6.52 -16.01 22.96
CA LYS A 607 -7.81 -15.54 23.47
C LYS A 607 -8.75 -15.12 22.34
N ARG A 608 -8.20 -14.43 21.34
CA ARG A 608 -8.94 -13.94 20.18
C ARG A 608 -9.34 -15.10 19.27
N VAL A 609 -8.39 -15.95 18.92
CA VAL A 609 -8.58 -17.07 17.98
C VAL A 609 -9.54 -18.11 18.57
N ARG A 610 -9.39 -18.47 19.85
CA ARG A 610 -10.32 -19.36 20.58
C ARG A 610 -11.76 -18.86 20.47
N ARG A 611 -11.98 -17.56 20.71
CA ARG A 611 -13.30 -16.94 20.61
C ARG A 611 -13.84 -16.97 19.18
N PHE A 612 -12.99 -16.66 18.21
CA PHE A 612 -13.38 -16.64 16.81
C PHE A 612 -13.84 -18.03 16.33
N ILE A 613 -13.06 -19.07 16.62
CA ILE A 613 -13.36 -20.45 16.24
C ILE A 613 -14.60 -20.98 16.98
N MET A 614 -14.80 -20.58 18.24
CA MET A 614 -15.99 -20.94 19.02
C MET A 614 -17.30 -20.51 18.35
N ARG A 615 -17.31 -19.41 17.59
CA ARG A 615 -18.50 -18.99 16.85
C ARG A 615 -18.92 -20.02 15.81
N TYR A 616 -17.96 -20.61 15.09
CA TYR A 616 -18.27 -21.64 14.10
C TYR A 616 -18.67 -22.97 14.75
N ALA A 617 -18.06 -23.33 15.88
CA ALA A 617 -18.46 -24.52 16.64
C ALA A 617 -19.91 -24.44 17.15
N VAL A 618 -20.41 -23.24 17.50
CA VAL A 618 -21.76 -23.06 18.07
C VAL A 618 -22.82 -22.72 17.01
N PHE A 619 -22.50 -21.87 16.04
CA PHE A 619 -23.50 -21.28 15.13
C PHE A 619 -23.42 -21.74 13.67
N SER A 620 -22.43 -22.54 13.28
CA SER A 620 -22.36 -23.07 11.90
C SER A 620 -23.58 -23.94 11.58
N ASP A 621 -24.03 -23.92 10.33
CA ASP A 621 -25.03 -24.87 9.84
C ASP A 621 -24.39 -26.14 9.23
N SER A 622 -23.11 -26.07 8.81
CA SER A 622 -22.33 -27.24 8.34
C SER A 622 -21.80 -28.04 9.53
N GLU A 623 -22.06 -29.34 9.50
CA GLU A 623 -21.63 -30.30 10.51
C GLU A 623 -20.10 -30.55 10.43
N GLU A 624 -19.53 -30.59 9.23
CA GLU A 624 -18.09 -30.74 9.03
C GLU A 624 -17.30 -29.57 9.62
N LEU A 625 -17.79 -28.34 9.41
CA LEU A 625 -17.19 -27.14 9.97
C LEU A 625 -17.28 -27.12 11.50
N LYS A 626 -18.41 -27.57 12.08
CA LYS A 626 -18.53 -27.72 13.55
C LYS A 626 -17.49 -28.68 14.09
N GLN A 627 -17.40 -29.88 13.52
CA GLN A 627 -16.48 -30.91 13.97
C GLN A 627 -15.03 -30.45 13.86
N LYS A 628 -14.66 -29.79 12.75
CA LYS A 628 -13.31 -29.20 12.58
C LYS A 628 -13.05 -28.10 13.61
N ALA A 629 -14.00 -27.19 13.84
CA ALA A 629 -13.86 -26.11 14.82
C ALA A 629 -13.72 -26.65 16.26
N GLU A 630 -14.51 -27.65 16.64
CA GLU A 630 -14.42 -28.30 17.96
C GLU A 630 -13.07 -29.01 18.15
N LYS A 631 -12.59 -29.72 17.13
CA LYS A 631 -11.26 -30.33 17.13
C LYS A 631 -10.17 -29.28 17.32
N THR A 632 -10.22 -28.18 16.57
CA THR A 632 -9.24 -27.11 16.68
C THR A 632 -9.28 -26.42 18.05
N LEU A 633 -10.45 -26.22 18.66
CA LEU A 633 -10.55 -25.69 20.03
C LEU A 633 -9.88 -26.59 21.07
N ASN A 634 -10.04 -27.90 20.94
CA ASN A 634 -9.37 -28.86 21.81
C ASN A 634 -7.85 -28.84 21.62
N ASN A 635 -7.39 -28.79 20.37
CA ASN A 635 -5.96 -28.68 20.05
C ASN A 635 -5.35 -27.37 20.57
N LEU A 636 -6.06 -26.25 20.43
CA LEU A 636 -5.64 -24.96 21.00
C LEU A 636 -5.49 -25.05 22.51
N LYS A 637 -6.48 -25.61 23.22
CA LYS A 637 -6.44 -25.82 24.67
C LYS A 637 -5.23 -26.66 25.08
N ALA A 638 -5.00 -27.79 24.40
CA ALA A 638 -3.87 -28.66 24.66
C ALA A 638 -2.53 -27.96 24.38
N GLY A 639 -2.40 -27.31 23.22
CA GLY A 639 -1.19 -26.62 22.79
C GLY A 639 -0.82 -25.42 23.67
N LEU A 640 -1.79 -24.64 24.17
CA LEU A 640 -1.49 -23.57 25.14
C LEU A 640 -0.93 -24.16 26.44
N ARG A 641 -1.50 -25.26 26.93
CA ARG A 641 -1.05 -25.91 28.16
C ARG A 641 0.32 -26.55 28.02
N GLU A 642 0.59 -27.15 26.86
CA GLU A 642 1.91 -27.66 26.50
C GLU A 642 2.94 -26.53 26.44
N TRP A 643 2.60 -25.41 25.80
CA TRP A 643 3.45 -24.22 25.71
C TRP A 643 3.74 -23.59 27.09
N LEU A 644 2.74 -23.54 27.98
CA LEU A 644 2.96 -23.11 29.37
C LEU A 644 3.88 -24.08 30.14
N GLY A 645 3.90 -25.36 29.76
CA GLY A 645 4.70 -26.40 30.40
C GLY A 645 4.17 -26.83 31.77
N LYS A 646 4.84 -27.81 32.37
CA LYS A 646 4.50 -28.34 33.70
C LYS A 646 4.81 -27.33 34.81
N ASN A 647 4.08 -27.42 35.92
CA ASN A 647 4.40 -26.64 37.11
C ASN A 647 5.75 -27.07 37.68
N GLN A 648 6.54 -26.09 38.12
CA GLN A 648 7.75 -26.33 38.91
C GLN A 648 7.37 -27.01 40.22
N THR A 649 8.12 -28.02 40.64
CA THR A 649 7.88 -28.74 41.90
C THR A 649 8.57 -28.08 43.08
N VAL A 650 9.74 -27.48 42.85
CA VAL A 650 10.59 -26.85 43.86
C VAL A 650 11.09 -25.51 43.32
N ALA A 651 11.08 -24.50 44.17
CA ALA A 651 11.73 -23.20 43.99
C ALA A 651 12.63 -22.92 45.21
N VAL A 652 13.56 -21.98 45.08
CA VAL A 652 14.48 -21.58 46.15
C VAL A 652 14.19 -20.12 46.51
N ASP A 653 14.03 -19.82 47.79
CA ASP A 653 13.86 -18.44 48.24
C ASP A 653 15.19 -17.69 48.10
N MET A 654 15.17 -16.56 47.40
CA MET A 654 16.38 -15.76 47.17
C MET A 654 16.93 -15.10 48.44
N GLU A 655 16.08 -14.88 49.46
CA GLU A 655 16.46 -14.22 50.71
C GLU A 655 16.97 -15.22 51.75
N THR A 656 16.33 -16.38 51.87
CA THR A 656 16.68 -17.39 52.89
C THR A 656 17.53 -18.55 52.35
N GLY A 657 17.46 -18.82 51.04
CA GLY A 657 18.08 -19.98 50.42
C GLY A 657 17.31 -21.29 50.60
N ASP A 658 16.14 -21.26 51.24
CA ASP A 658 15.34 -22.46 51.50
C ASP A 658 14.56 -22.93 50.27
N GLU A 659 14.44 -24.24 50.09
CA GLU A 659 13.57 -24.85 49.09
C GLU A 659 12.10 -24.82 49.54
N TYR A 660 11.19 -24.46 48.62
CA TYR A 660 9.76 -24.48 48.85
C TYR A 660 9.00 -24.93 47.60
N GLY A 661 7.80 -25.48 47.81
CA GLY A 661 6.92 -26.01 46.78
C GLY A 661 5.60 -25.24 46.66
N TRP A 662 4.72 -25.73 45.79
CA TRP A 662 3.36 -25.19 45.67
C TRP A 662 2.51 -25.38 46.93
N GLU A 663 2.85 -26.32 47.81
CA GLU A 663 2.13 -26.50 49.07
C GLU A 663 2.40 -25.35 50.05
N ASP A 664 3.64 -24.85 50.08
CA ASP A 664 4.08 -23.80 51.00
C ASP A 664 3.54 -22.42 50.62
N VAL A 665 3.20 -22.21 49.33
CA VAL A 665 2.62 -20.95 48.85
C VAL A 665 1.10 -20.87 48.98
N LEU A 666 0.40 -22.01 49.17
CA LEU A 666 -1.06 -22.09 49.18
C LEU A 666 -1.65 -22.00 50.59
N THR A 667 -2.41 -20.94 50.85
CA THR A 667 -3.18 -20.73 52.08
C THR A 667 -4.67 -20.78 51.79
N PHE A 668 -5.43 -21.55 52.58
CA PHE A 668 -6.89 -21.65 52.49
C PHE A 668 -7.53 -21.02 53.72
N GLU A 669 -8.58 -20.22 53.53
CA GLU A 669 -9.38 -19.66 54.62
C GLU A 669 -10.12 -20.76 55.39
N ASP A 670 -10.31 -20.51 56.70
CA ASP A 670 -11.07 -21.40 57.57
C ASP A 670 -12.55 -21.44 57.14
N GLY A 671 -13.12 -22.65 57.06
CA GLY A 671 -14.52 -22.86 56.67
C GLY A 671 -14.75 -23.28 55.21
N ILE A 672 -13.70 -23.43 54.41
CA ILE A 672 -13.79 -24.08 53.09
C ILE A 672 -14.08 -25.58 53.25
N ASP A 673 -15.04 -26.09 52.48
CA ASP A 673 -15.38 -27.52 52.44
C ASP A 673 -14.16 -28.41 52.14
N ALA A 674 -14.03 -29.52 52.86
CA ALA A 674 -12.83 -30.36 52.82
C ALA A 674 -12.61 -31.03 51.45
N GLU A 675 -13.68 -31.40 50.75
CA GLU A 675 -13.63 -31.99 49.41
C GLU A 675 -13.21 -30.94 48.38
N ASP A 676 -13.85 -29.77 48.42
CA ASP A 676 -13.51 -28.64 47.55
C ASP A 676 -12.06 -28.18 47.76
N ARG A 677 -11.59 -28.15 49.02
CA ARG A 677 -10.19 -27.82 49.36
C ARG A 677 -9.21 -28.81 48.74
N LEU A 678 -9.45 -30.11 48.87
CA LEU A 678 -8.57 -31.14 48.32
C LEU A 678 -8.54 -31.08 46.80
N ARG A 679 -9.70 -30.85 46.17
CA ARG A 679 -9.86 -30.71 44.73
C ARG A 679 -9.08 -29.51 44.18
N MET A 680 -9.25 -28.34 44.79
CA MET A 680 -8.51 -27.13 44.41
C MET A 680 -7.01 -27.27 44.67
N LYS A 681 -6.59 -27.82 45.82
CA LYS A 681 -5.18 -28.07 46.13
C LYS A 681 -4.53 -28.93 45.05
N ASN A 682 -5.14 -30.05 44.68
CA ASN A 682 -4.63 -30.92 43.62
C ASN A 682 -4.58 -30.21 42.26
N ALA A 683 -5.62 -29.47 41.88
CA ALA A 683 -5.67 -28.75 40.62
C ALA A 683 -4.55 -27.69 40.53
N LEU A 684 -4.38 -26.86 41.56
CA LEU A 684 -3.40 -25.78 41.60
C LEU A 684 -1.94 -26.29 41.62
N ILE A 685 -1.67 -27.40 42.31
CA ILE A 685 -0.33 -27.99 42.39
C ILE A 685 0.03 -28.74 41.10
N LYS A 686 -0.84 -29.65 40.65
CA LYS A 686 -0.51 -30.63 39.61
C LYS A 686 -0.64 -30.08 38.19
N THR A 687 -1.31 -28.94 38.01
CA THR A 687 -1.64 -28.41 36.68
C THR A 687 -1.42 -26.91 36.58
N SER A 688 -1.35 -26.40 35.35
CA SER A 688 -1.11 -24.99 35.07
C SER A 688 -2.35 -24.09 35.23
N VAL A 689 -3.38 -24.48 35.98
CA VAL A 689 -4.63 -23.70 36.19
C VAL A 689 -4.36 -22.23 36.47
N LEU A 690 -3.51 -21.96 37.47
CA LEU A 690 -3.21 -20.60 37.92
C LEU A 690 -2.37 -19.84 36.89
N ARG A 691 -1.44 -20.53 36.24
CA ARG A 691 -0.55 -19.97 35.20
C ARG A 691 -1.35 -19.61 33.95
N GLU A 692 -2.25 -20.48 33.50
CA GLU A 692 -3.17 -20.26 32.37
C GLU A 692 -4.10 -19.07 32.67
N ALA A 693 -4.72 -19.04 33.86
CA ALA A 693 -5.61 -17.95 34.26
C ALA A 693 -4.89 -16.59 34.27
N ILE A 694 -3.72 -16.50 34.93
CA ILE A 694 -2.96 -15.24 34.99
C ILE A 694 -2.50 -14.82 33.60
N PHE A 695 -2.02 -15.74 32.77
CA PHE A 695 -1.61 -15.43 31.40
C PHE A 695 -2.77 -14.82 30.59
N LEU A 696 -3.98 -15.38 30.68
CA LEU A 696 -5.15 -14.92 29.93
C LEU A 696 -5.81 -13.65 30.50
N PHE A 697 -5.67 -13.39 31.80
CA PHE A 697 -6.29 -12.25 32.48
C PHE A 697 -5.39 -11.03 32.56
N SER A 698 -4.08 -11.21 32.57
CA SER A 698 -3.10 -10.13 32.60
C SER A 698 -2.64 -9.72 31.19
N LYS A 699 -1.59 -8.91 31.09
CA LYS A 699 -0.87 -8.63 29.83
C LYS A 699 0.07 -9.78 29.47
N SER A 700 -0.44 -11.02 29.44
CA SER A 700 0.34 -12.23 29.14
C SER A 700 1.51 -12.50 30.11
N VAL A 701 1.31 -12.22 31.40
CA VAL A 701 2.30 -12.50 32.46
C VAL A 701 2.48 -14.02 32.61
N LEU A 702 3.74 -14.45 32.57
CA LEU A 702 4.14 -15.82 32.82
C LEU A 702 4.45 -16.01 34.30
N LEU A 703 3.52 -16.65 35.02
CA LEU A 703 3.70 -17.01 36.42
C LEU A 703 4.65 -18.21 36.56
N ARG A 704 5.61 -18.09 37.48
CA ARG A 704 6.51 -19.16 37.95
C ARG A 704 6.44 -19.28 39.47
N LEU A 705 6.86 -20.42 40.02
CA LEU A 705 6.78 -20.68 41.47
C LEU A 705 7.73 -19.77 42.26
N ASP A 706 8.94 -19.51 41.73
CA ASP A 706 9.94 -18.62 42.32
C ASP A 706 9.48 -17.14 42.39
N ASN A 707 8.43 -16.78 41.65
CA ASN A 707 7.83 -15.44 41.71
C ASN A 707 6.85 -15.26 42.88
N ILE A 708 6.52 -16.34 43.61
CA ILE A 708 5.51 -16.36 44.67
C ILE A 708 6.22 -16.65 46.00
N LEU A 709 5.95 -15.85 47.03
CA LEU A 709 6.45 -16.10 48.39
C LEU A 709 5.66 -17.24 49.06
N PRO A 710 6.24 -17.97 50.03
CA PRO A 710 5.46 -18.83 50.93
C PRO A 710 4.26 -18.08 51.53
N GLY A 711 3.09 -18.71 51.53
CA GLY A 711 1.80 -18.10 51.87
C GLY A 711 1.25 -17.08 50.85
N GLY A 712 1.92 -16.83 49.72
CA GLY A 712 1.57 -15.77 48.75
C GLY A 712 0.31 -16.02 47.91
N VAL A 713 -0.37 -17.16 48.06
CA VAL A 713 -1.63 -17.47 47.39
C VAL A 713 -2.71 -17.76 48.43
N TRP A 714 -3.73 -16.92 48.50
CA TRP A 714 -4.85 -17.07 49.41
C TRP A 714 -6.13 -17.47 48.69
N VAL A 715 -6.78 -18.53 49.17
CA VAL A 715 -8.07 -19.01 48.67
C VAL A 715 -9.14 -18.72 49.72
N SER A 716 -10.17 -17.97 49.35
CA SER A 716 -11.30 -17.57 50.19
C SER A 716 -12.63 -17.98 49.57
N HIS A 717 -13.62 -18.28 50.41
CA HIS A 717 -14.97 -18.62 49.94
C HIS A 717 -15.76 -17.34 49.60
N LEU A 718 -16.40 -17.30 48.42
CA LEU A 718 -17.26 -16.18 48.03
C LEU A 718 -18.74 -16.53 48.16
N GLU A 719 -19.16 -17.60 47.49
CA GLU A 719 -20.57 -17.96 47.38
C GLU A 719 -20.71 -19.43 46.97
N THR A 720 -21.71 -20.11 47.53
CA THR A 720 -22.14 -21.44 47.06
C THR A 720 -23.53 -21.31 46.45
N LYS A 721 -23.65 -21.70 45.18
CA LYS A 721 -24.91 -21.83 44.45
C LYS A 721 -25.30 -23.31 44.34
N PRO A 722 -26.58 -23.64 44.05
CA PRO A 722 -27.04 -25.04 43.99
C PRO A 722 -26.20 -25.97 43.11
N TYR A 723 -25.59 -25.42 42.06
CA TYR A 723 -24.86 -26.17 41.04
C TYR A 723 -23.36 -25.85 40.98
N LYS A 724 -22.86 -24.89 41.78
CA LYS A 724 -21.44 -24.54 41.79
C LYS A 724 -21.00 -23.81 43.06
N SER A 725 -19.78 -24.06 43.51
CA SER A 725 -19.10 -23.24 44.53
C SER A 725 -18.12 -22.28 43.88
N ILE A 726 -18.05 -21.07 44.41
CA ILE A 726 -17.24 -19.97 43.88
C ILE A 726 -16.23 -19.54 44.94
N TYR A 727 -14.94 -19.57 44.57
CA TYR A 727 -13.81 -19.24 45.43
C TYR A 727 -13.00 -18.11 44.82
N ARG A 728 -12.55 -17.16 45.64
CA ARG A 728 -11.59 -16.12 45.24
C ARG A 728 -10.18 -16.59 45.53
N VAL A 729 -9.32 -16.50 44.54
CA VAL A 729 -7.88 -16.74 44.69
C VAL A 729 -7.15 -15.43 44.50
N THR A 730 -6.47 -14.99 45.56
CA THR A 730 -5.60 -13.81 45.56
C THR A 730 -4.17 -14.30 45.52
N LEU A 731 -3.42 -13.91 44.49
CA LEU A 731 -2.02 -14.27 44.33
C LEU A 731 -1.18 -13.00 44.40
N GLN A 732 -0.25 -12.96 45.34
CA GLN A 732 0.76 -11.91 45.45
C GLN A 732 2.08 -12.41 44.86
N THR A 733 2.57 -11.69 43.85
CA THR A 733 3.92 -11.94 43.32
C THR A 733 4.95 -11.01 43.98
N ARG A 734 6.23 -11.40 43.90
CA ARG A 734 7.35 -10.56 44.35
C ARG A 734 7.47 -9.25 43.56
N PHE A 735 7.33 -9.30 42.23
CA PHE A 735 7.66 -8.17 41.34
C PHE A 735 6.53 -7.71 40.40
N GLN A 736 5.49 -8.52 40.21
CA GLN A 736 4.46 -8.31 39.19
C GLN A 736 3.10 -7.88 39.79
N GLY A 737 3.09 -7.52 41.09
CA GLY A 737 1.91 -7.11 41.83
C GLY A 737 0.99 -8.26 42.26
N ALA A 738 -0.26 -7.91 42.56
CA ALA A 738 -1.31 -8.85 42.96
C ALA A 738 -2.20 -9.21 41.77
N PHE A 739 -2.60 -10.48 41.70
CA PHE A 739 -3.59 -10.99 40.77
C PHE A 739 -4.77 -11.60 41.53
N GLU A 740 -5.98 -11.33 41.06
CA GLU A 740 -7.19 -11.88 41.65
C GLU A 740 -7.98 -12.63 40.59
N ILE A 741 -8.29 -13.89 40.88
CA ILE A 741 -9.07 -14.75 40.00
C ILE A 741 -10.19 -15.43 40.79
N THR A 742 -11.19 -15.91 40.06
CA THR A 742 -12.28 -16.69 40.62
C THR A 742 -12.16 -18.13 40.11
N ILE A 743 -12.23 -19.09 41.02
CA ILE A 743 -12.33 -20.52 40.74
C ILE A 743 -13.76 -20.96 40.97
N HIS A 744 -14.32 -21.64 39.98
CA HIS A 744 -15.64 -22.26 40.08
C HIS A 744 -15.50 -23.77 40.08
N LEU A 745 -16.13 -24.42 41.05
CA LEU A 745 -16.24 -25.88 41.15
C LEU A 745 -17.67 -26.29 40.85
N ALA A 746 -17.85 -27.23 39.92
CA ALA A 746 -19.15 -27.82 39.65
C ALA A 746 -19.66 -28.65 40.83
N ARG A 747 -20.97 -28.56 41.12
CA ARG A 747 -21.67 -29.40 42.10
C ARG A 747 -22.89 -30.05 41.46
N ASN A 748 -22.91 -31.38 41.43
CA ASN A 748 -24.04 -32.17 40.90
C ASN A 748 -24.50 -31.75 39.49
N LEU A 749 -23.57 -31.27 38.64
CA LEU A 749 -23.83 -30.88 37.26
C LEU A 749 -23.29 -31.95 36.31
N PRO A 750 -24.09 -32.43 35.32
CA PRO A 750 -23.57 -33.30 34.28
C PRO A 750 -22.51 -32.59 33.43
N PRO A 751 -21.42 -33.27 33.03
CA PRO A 751 -20.34 -32.68 32.23
C PRO A 751 -20.80 -31.95 30.95
N ALA A 752 -21.83 -32.48 30.28
CA ALA A 752 -22.41 -31.85 29.09
C ALA A 752 -22.97 -30.44 29.36
N HIS A 753 -23.57 -30.21 30.53
CA HIS A 753 -24.08 -28.89 30.91
C HIS A 753 -22.93 -27.91 31.19
N ILE A 754 -21.83 -28.39 31.76
CA ILE A 754 -20.64 -27.58 32.06
C ILE A 754 -19.97 -27.14 30.74
N GLN A 755 -19.79 -28.08 29.80
CA GLN A 755 -19.23 -27.78 28.48
C GLN A 755 -20.08 -26.75 27.74
N GLU A 756 -21.41 -26.89 27.79
CA GLU A 756 -22.32 -25.91 27.22
C GLU A 756 -22.19 -24.55 27.93
N GLU A 757 -22.13 -24.48 29.26
CA GLU A 757 -21.89 -23.22 29.99
C GLU A 757 -20.59 -22.55 29.55
N ILE A 758 -19.50 -23.30 29.38
CA ILE A 758 -18.19 -22.78 28.94
C ILE A 758 -18.24 -22.20 27.52
N LYS A 759 -18.95 -22.85 26.59
CA LYS A 759 -19.15 -22.30 25.23
C LYS A 759 -19.72 -20.87 25.33
N TRP A 760 -20.70 -20.66 26.21
CA TRP A 760 -21.32 -19.35 26.47
C TRP A 760 -20.50 -18.38 27.32
N LEU A 761 -19.49 -18.85 28.06
CA LEU A 761 -18.52 -17.98 28.74
C LEU A 761 -17.41 -17.48 27.80
N ILE A 762 -17.06 -18.27 26.78
CA ILE A 762 -16.03 -17.93 25.78
C ILE A 762 -16.56 -16.99 24.69
N LEU A 763 -17.80 -17.21 24.22
CA LEU A 763 -18.40 -16.48 23.11
C LEU A 763 -18.59 -14.96 23.29
N PRO A 764 -19.09 -14.44 24.43
CA PRO A 764 -19.48 -13.03 24.53
C PRO A 764 -18.26 -12.14 24.44
N ALA A 765 -18.14 -11.49 23.28
CA ALA A 765 -17.13 -10.50 22.99
C ALA A 765 -17.51 -9.14 23.56
N THR A 766 -16.51 -8.26 23.59
CA THR A 766 -16.68 -6.82 23.54
C THR A 766 -17.76 -6.43 22.52
N THR A 767 -18.71 -5.61 22.95
CA THR A 767 -19.76 -5.02 22.12
C THR A 767 -19.16 -4.20 20.97
N ILE A 768 -20.00 -3.69 20.06
CA ILE A 768 -19.56 -2.81 18.97
C ILE A 768 -18.85 -1.55 19.49
N THR A 769 -19.13 -1.14 20.73
CA THR A 769 -18.47 -0.03 21.42
C THR A 769 -17.21 -0.44 22.19
N GLY A 770 -16.79 -1.71 22.12
CA GLY A 770 -15.60 -2.23 22.80
C GLY A 770 -15.85 -2.67 24.26
N GLU A 771 -17.08 -2.61 24.77
CA GLU A 771 -17.39 -2.95 26.18
C GLU A 771 -17.61 -4.45 26.39
N ARG A 772 -16.98 -5.04 27.41
CA ARG A 772 -17.10 -6.47 27.75
C ARG A 772 -18.42 -6.79 28.45
N LEU A 773 -19.08 -7.90 28.10
CA LEU A 773 -20.35 -8.33 28.71
C LEU A 773 -20.23 -9.33 29.87
N LEU A 774 -19.19 -10.18 29.88
CA LEU A 774 -18.92 -11.16 30.95
C LEU A 774 -17.52 -10.97 31.53
N PRO A 775 -17.24 -11.43 32.76
CA PRO A 775 -15.86 -11.60 33.24
C PRO A 775 -14.99 -12.36 32.23
N LYS A 776 -13.68 -12.12 32.18
CA LYS A 776 -12.81 -12.92 31.29
C LYS A 776 -12.89 -14.38 31.71
N PHE A 777 -13.10 -15.25 30.73
CA PHE A 777 -12.98 -16.69 30.92
C PHE A 777 -11.52 -17.14 30.74
N GLY A 778 -11.03 -17.91 31.71
CA GLY A 778 -9.69 -18.49 31.73
C GLY A 778 -9.70 -19.80 30.97
N GLY A 779 -9.71 -20.92 31.70
CA GLY A 779 -9.74 -22.28 31.16
C GLY A 779 -10.59 -23.22 31.99
N TYR A 780 -11.03 -24.33 31.35
CA TYR A 780 -11.77 -25.42 31.98
C TYR A 780 -10.92 -26.69 32.08
N TRP A 781 -10.94 -27.31 33.24
CA TRP A 781 -10.16 -28.48 33.64
C TRP A 781 -11.12 -29.62 33.95
N ASP A 782 -11.34 -30.49 32.97
CA ASP A 782 -12.30 -31.59 33.03
C ASP A 782 -12.01 -32.54 34.19
N GLU A 783 -10.72 -32.81 34.44
CA GLU A 783 -10.26 -33.75 35.48
C GLU A 783 -10.65 -33.29 36.90
N TYR A 784 -10.86 -31.98 37.05
CA TYR A 784 -11.21 -31.34 38.31
C TYR A 784 -12.57 -30.62 38.24
N GLU A 785 -13.39 -30.82 37.19
CA GLU A 785 -14.63 -30.08 36.87
C GLU A 785 -14.60 -28.61 37.34
N LEU A 786 -13.48 -27.96 37.02
CA LEU A 786 -13.09 -26.65 37.53
C LEU A 786 -12.89 -25.70 36.36
N TRP A 787 -13.38 -24.47 36.48
CA TRP A 787 -13.00 -23.39 35.55
C TRP A 787 -12.62 -22.10 36.27
N THR A 788 -11.91 -21.25 35.54
CA THR A 788 -11.39 -19.98 36.05
C THR A 788 -12.04 -18.79 35.35
N GLU A 789 -12.35 -17.75 36.11
CA GLU A 789 -12.85 -16.46 35.62
C GLU A 789 -12.05 -15.31 36.26
N GLU A 790 -12.03 -14.15 35.62
CA GLU A 790 -11.50 -12.92 36.19
C GLU A 790 -12.31 -12.52 37.43
N PHE A 791 -11.63 -12.18 38.53
CA PHE A 791 -12.31 -11.61 39.68
C PHE A 791 -12.72 -10.16 39.37
N VAL A 792 -13.99 -9.85 39.61
CA VAL A 792 -14.54 -8.51 39.40
C VAL A 792 -14.92 -7.92 40.76
N PRO A 793 -14.21 -6.89 41.26
CA PRO A 793 -14.45 -6.28 42.57
C PRO A 793 -15.63 -5.30 42.51
N ARG A 794 -16.79 -5.76 42.02
CA ARG A 794 -18.02 -4.98 41.94
C ARG A 794 -19.17 -5.78 42.54
N GLU A 795 -20.09 -5.07 43.17
CA GLU A 795 -21.31 -5.67 43.69
C GLU A 795 -22.42 -5.68 42.63
N SER A 796 -23.36 -6.62 42.74
CA SER A 796 -24.52 -6.64 41.86
C SER A 796 -25.47 -5.48 42.16
N VAL A 797 -26.29 -5.09 41.18
CA VAL A 797 -27.28 -4.02 41.33
C VAL A 797 -28.21 -4.29 42.53
N LYS A 798 -28.58 -5.55 42.77
CA LYS A 798 -29.36 -5.96 43.96
C LYS A 798 -28.63 -5.63 45.27
N LYS A 799 -27.35 -6.02 45.39
CA LYS A 799 -26.55 -5.78 46.61
C LYS A 799 -26.36 -4.28 46.84
N PHE A 800 -26.08 -3.51 45.79
CA PHE A 800 -25.96 -2.06 45.86
C PHE A 800 -27.26 -1.40 46.37
N ILE A 801 -28.42 -1.76 45.79
CA ILE A 801 -29.73 -1.24 46.24
C ILE A 801 -29.98 -1.61 47.71
N GLN A 802 -29.79 -2.87 48.08
CA GLN A 802 -30.02 -3.34 49.46
C GLN A 802 -29.12 -2.61 50.47
N LYS A 803 -27.84 -2.43 50.14
CA LYS A 803 -26.88 -1.71 50.98
C LYS A 803 -27.27 -0.24 51.17
N THR A 804 -27.66 0.42 50.08
CA THR A 804 -28.07 1.84 50.07
C THR A 804 -29.37 2.07 50.83
N VAL A 805 -30.31 1.14 50.76
CA VAL A 805 -31.56 1.22 51.53
C VAL A 805 -31.32 0.95 53.02
N ARG A 806 -30.42 0.01 53.35
CA ARG A 806 -30.07 -0.32 54.74
C ARG A 806 -29.40 0.84 55.49
N THR A 807 -28.60 1.67 54.83
CA THR A 807 -27.98 2.84 55.44
C THR A 807 -28.98 3.96 55.74
N SER A 808 -30.13 3.99 55.04
CA SER A 808 -31.28 4.89 55.31
C SER A 808 -30.94 6.40 55.36
N GLU A 809 -29.89 6.83 54.65
CA GLU A 809 -29.58 8.25 54.48
C GLU A 809 -30.37 8.85 53.30
N ASP A 810 -31.15 9.91 53.54
CA ASP A 810 -32.00 10.56 52.52
C ASP A 810 -31.23 10.97 51.26
N ALA A 811 -30.00 11.47 51.41
CA ALA A 811 -29.14 11.84 50.30
C ALA A 811 -28.76 10.63 49.42
N GLN A 812 -28.56 9.45 50.02
CA GLN A 812 -28.22 8.22 49.30
C GLN A 812 -29.45 7.63 48.59
N LEU A 813 -30.64 7.72 49.19
CA LEU A 813 -31.90 7.32 48.56
C LEU A 813 -32.24 8.21 47.36
N GLN A 814 -32.04 9.52 47.48
CA GLN A 814 -32.17 10.45 46.35
C GLN A 814 -31.17 10.12 45.24
N ARG A 815 -29.90 9.85 45.58
CA ARG A 815 -28.89 9.42 44.59
C ARG A 815 -29.34 8.16 43.86
N LEU A 816 -29.86 7.16 44.57
CA LEU A 816 -30.34 5.92 43.97
C LEU A 816 -31.54 6.16 43.04
N TYR A 817 -32.47 7.03 43.41
CA TYR A 817 -33.61 7.43 42.57
C TYR A 817 -33.16 8.03 41.21
N TYR A 818 -32.08 8.82 41.21
CA TYR A 818 -31.52 9.38 39.97
C TYR A 818 -30.68 8.36 39.17
N LEU A 819 -30.00 7.42 39.84
CA LEU A 819 -29.23 6.36 39.19
C LEU A 819 -30.10 5.25 38.60
N TRP A 820 -31.32 5.07 39.07
CA TRP A 820 -32.19 3.98 38.62
C TRP A 820 -32.43 3.94 37.09
N PRO A 821 -32.75 5.05 36.40
CA PRO A 821 -32.77 5.10 34.93
C PRO A 821 -31.49 4.62 34.25
N TYR A 822 -30.33 4.99 34.82
CA TYR A 822 -29.03 4.59 34.31
C TYR A 822 -28.81 3.08 34.46
N PHE A 823 -29.22 2.48 35.58
CA PHE A 823 -29.19 1.02 35.75
C PHE A 823 -30.11 0.30 34.77
N VAL A 824 -31.34 0.79 34.56
CA VAL A 824 -32.27 0.17 33.62
C VAL A 824 -31.78 0.27 32.18
N TRP A 825 -31.24 1.41 31.75
CA TRP A 825 -30.66 1.58 30.41
C TRP A 825 -29.50 0.61 30.18
N ASN A 826 -28.52 0.57 31.07
CA ASN A 826 -27.35 -0.31 30.93
C ASN A 826 -27.73 -1.80 31.01
N ALA A 827 -28.68 -2.16 31.87
CA ALA A 827 -29.19 -3.53 31.93
C ALA A 827 -29.87 -3.92 30.61
N ALA A 828 -30.79 -3.09 30.10
CA ALA A 828 -31.46 -3.33 28.82
C ALA A 828 -30.44 -3.48 27.68
N ALA A 829 -29.41 -2.63 27.64
CA ALA A 829 -28.32 -2.74 26.67
C ALA A 829 -27.51 -4.03 26.83
N ALA A 830 -27.19 -4.47 28.06
CA ALA A 830 -26.44 -5.70 28.29
C ALA A 830 -27.21 -6.96 27.84
N TYR A 831 -28.49 -7.07 28.19
CA TYR A 831 -29.33 -8.20 27.76
C TYR A 831 -29.61 -8.18 26.26
N MET A 832 -29.83 -6.99 25.69
CA MET A 832 -29.96 -6.82 24.23
C MET A 832 -28.68 -7.20 23.50
N ASN A 833 -27.51 -6.85 24.03
CA ASN A 833 -26.23 -7.28 23.47
C ASN A 833 -26.09 -8.80 23.47
N PHE A 834 -26.49 -9.48 24.55
CA PHE A 834 -26.52 -10.94 24.59
C PHE A 834 -27.44 -11.52 23.51
N TRP A 835 -28.66 -10.99 23.39
CA TRP A 835 -29.62 -11.44 22.37
C TRP A 835 -29.11 -11.18 20.94
N LYS A 836 -28.43 -10.05 20.70
CA LYS A 836 -27.77 -9.74 19.42
C LYS A 836 -26.63 -10.71 19.09
N LEU A 837 -25.85 -11.16 20.08
CA LEU A 837 -24.77 -12.14 19.88
C LEU A 837 -25.28 -13.46 19.31
N THR A 838 -26.51 -13.83 19.62
CA THR A 838 -27.14 -15.07 19.15
C THR A 838 -27.95 -14.87 17.87
N ASN A 839 -27.72 -13.77 17.15
CA ASN A 839 -28.51 -13.35 16.00
C ASN A 839 -30.03 -13.31 16.32
N TYR A 840 -30.38 -12.86 17.52
CA TYR A 840 -31.75 -12.75 18.01
C TYR A 840 -32.49 -14.10 18.18
N LYS A 841 -31.76 -15.20 18.32
CA LYS A 841 -32.35 -16.55 18.47
C LYS A 841 -32.53 -16.98 19.92
N ILE A 842 -31.66 -16.52 20.83
CA ILE A 842 -31.61 -16.97 22.22
C ILE A 842 -31.49 -15.75 23.15
N GLU A 843 -32.39 -15.67 24.14
CA GLU A 843 -32.37 -14.65 25.20
C GLU A 843 -32.07 -15.26 26.58
N LEU A 844 -31.71 -14.41 27.55
CA LEU A 844 -31.51 -14.82 28.94
C LEU A 844 -32.83 -14.82 29.69
N ALA A 845 -33.17 -15.94 30.31
CA ALA A 845 -34.46 -16.13 30.97
C ALA A 845 -34.57 -15.45 32.34
N ASN A 846 -33.45 -14.97 32.89
CA ASN A 846 -33.36 -14.42 34.24
C ASN A 846 -32.65 -13.05 34.30
N PRO A 847 -33.21 -12.01 33.64
CA PRO A 847 -32.72 -10.64 33.73
C PRO A 847 -33.00 -10.04 35.11
N LEU A 848 -32.29 -10.51 36.14
CA LEU A 848 -32.47 -10.12 37.53
C LEU A 848 -31.38 -9.13 37.96
N PRO A 849 -31.67 -8.17 38.87
CA PRO A 849 -30.67 -7.24 39.41
C PRO A 849 -29.48 -7.91 40.13
N GLU A 850 -29.58 -9.18 40.50
CA GLU A 850 -28.46 -9.95 41.08
C GLU A 850 -27.48 -10.51 40.06
N ASN A 851 -27.90 -10.65 38.80
CA ASN A 851 -27.09 -11.23 37.72
C ASN A 851 -26.32 -10.19 36.92
N ILE A 852 -26.34 -8.92 37.35
CA ILE A 852 -25.68 -7.83 36.64
C ILE A 852 -25.00 -6.87 37.62
N SER A 853 -23.82 -6.40 37.23
CA SER A 853 -23.09 -5.30 37.87
C SER A 853 -23.00 -4.14 36.89
N ILE A 854 -23.37 -2.96 37.37
CA ILE A 854 -23.35 -1.71 36.62
C ILE A 854 -22.52 -0.71 37.43
N PRO A 855 -21.61 0.06 36.80
CA PRO A 855 -20.89 1.13 37.49
C PRO A 855 -21.83 2.09 38.23
N THR A 856 -21.40 2.62 39.38
CA THR A 856 -22.23 3.55 40.18
C THR A 856 -22.12 5.01 39.70
N HIS A 857 -21.23 5.25 38.75
CA HIS A 857 -21.00 6.52 38.08
C HIS A 857 -21.43 6.39 36.61
N ASP A 858 -22.20 7.35 36.15
CA ASP A 858 -22.89 7.35 34.85
C ASP A 858 -21.98 7.63 33.64
N TYR A 859 -20.77 8.13 33.89
CA TYR A 859 -19.69 8.28 32.90
C TYR A 859 -18.80 7.03 32.80
N GLN A 860 -18.89 6.08 33.74
CA GLN A 860 -18.10 4.85 33.69
C GLN A 860 -18.77 3.81 32.80
N THR A 861 -17.98 3.14 31.97
CA THR A 861 -18.43 2.01 31.13
C THR A 861 -18.12 0.65 31.78
N GLY A 862 -18.60 -0.44 31.19
CA GLY A 862 -18.28 -1.80 31.64
C GLY A 862 -19.36 -2.43 32.52
N THR A 863 -20.56 -2.54 31.97
CA THR A 863 -21.64 -3.37 32.54
C THR A 863 -21.32 -4.86 32.34
N LEU A 864 -21.42 -5.66 33.41
CA LEU A 864 -21.06 -7.08 33.39
C LEU A 864 -22.21 -7.96 33.87
N LEU A 865 -22.47 -9.04 33.15
CA LEU A 865 -23.40 -10.10 33.55
C LEU A 865 -22.63 -11.18 34.33
N TYR A 866 -23.15 -11.60 35.48
CA TYR A 866 -22.57 -12.63 36.34
C TYR A 866 -23.10 -14.04 36.06
N SER A 867 -24.20 -14.16 35.30
CA SER A 867 -24.77 -15.45 34.94
C SER A 867 -25.45 -15.39 33.58
N VAL A 868 -25.14 -16.38 32.75
CA VAL A 868 -25.77 -16.64 31.45
C VAL A 868 -26.36 -18.04 31.36
N SER A 869 -26.50 -18.73 32.50
CA SER A 869 -26.77 -20.17 32.55
C SER A 869 -28.20 -20.54 32.14
N LYS A 870 -29.19 -19.66 32.37
CA LYS A 870 -30.59 -19.88 31.97
C LYS A 870 -30.89 -19.18 30.65
N ARG A 871 -31.00 -19.96 29.57
CA ARG A 871 -31.24 -19.48 28.19
C ARG A 871 -32.57 -20.04 27.68
N ILE A 872 -33.34 -19.21 26.99
CA ILE A 872 -34.59 -19.61 26.33
C ILE A 872 -34.56 -19.19 24.86
N LYS A 873 -35.31 -19.92 24.03
CA LYS A 873 -35.49 -19.51 22.63
C LYS A 873 -36.29 -18.21 22.61
N SER A 874 -35.87 -17.31 21.73
CA SER A 874 -36.55 -16.05 21.52
C SER A 874 -37.76 -16.28 20.62
N ASP A 875 -38.96 -16.28 21.19
CA ASP A 875 -40.20 -16.55 20.45
C ASP A 875 -40.81 -15.27 19.84
N SER A 876 -40.66 -14.11 20.50
CA SER A 876 -41.12 -12.81 19.98
C SER A 876 -40.31 -11.64 20.57
N VAL A 877 -40.31 -10.49 19.89
CA VAL A 877 -39.68 -9.25 20.40
C VAL A 877 -40.45 -8.74 21.62
N ALA A 878 -41.77 -8.90 21.64
CA ALA A 878 -42.62 -8.53 22.76
C ALA A 878 -42.30 -9.32 24.03
N ASP A 879 -42.02 -10.63 23.92
CA ASP A 879 -41.65 -11.45 25.06
C ASP A 879 -40.33 -11.02 25.68
N PHE A 880 -39.32 -10.66 24.86
CA PHE A 880 -38.05 -10.10 25.35
C PHE A 880 -38.28 -8.86 26.23
N PHE A 881 -39.03 -7.87 25.72
CA PHE A 881 -39.33 -6.63 26.46
C PHE A 881 -40.17 -6.89 27.71
N LYS A 882 -41.15 -7.79 27.62
CA LYS A 882 -42.01 -8.19 28.75
C LYS A 882 -41.19 -8.85 29.85
N ASN A 883 -40.34 -9.81 29.48
CA ASN A 883 -39.51 -10.58 30.38
C ASN A 883 -38.54 -9.67 31.14
N PHE A 884 -37.84 -8.79 30.41
CA PHE A 884 -36.96 -7.78 31.01
C PHE A 884 -37.71 -6.82 31.94
N TYR A 885 -38.86 -6.27 31.50
CA TYR A 885 -39.63 -5.34 32.32
C TYR A 885 -40.15 -6.00 33.61
N MET A 886 -40.73 -7.19 33.51
CA MET A 886 -41.34 -7.88 34.65
C MET A 886 -40.30 -8.26 35.71
N LEU A 887 -39.17 -8.85 35.30
CA LEU A 887 -38.16 -9.39 36.22
C LEU A 887 -37.14 -8.35 36.68
N PHE A 888 -36.71 -7.44 35.80
CA PHE A 888 -35.69 -6.45 36.18
C PHE A 888 -36.30 -5.21 36.83
N VAL A 889 -37.35 -4.67 36.21
CA VAL A 889 -37.92 -3.36 36.58
C VAL A 889 -39.04 -3.51 37.60
N LYS A 890 -40.11 -4.23 37.26
CA LYS A 890 -41.31 -4.32 38.07
C LYS A 890 -41.05 -4.99 39.42
N GLU A 891 -40.37 -6.13 39.44
CA GLU A 891 -40.01 -6.82 40.69
C GLU A 891 -39.16 -5.94 41.64
N THR A 892 -38.30 -5.09 41.08
CA THR A 892 -37.50 -4.13 41.86
C THR A 892 -38.35 -2.97 42.39
N VAL A 893 -39.24 -2.42 41.57
CA VAL A 893 -40.13 -1.30 41.95
C VAL A 893 -41.18 -1.75 42.96
N ASP A 894 -41.75 -2.95 42.81
CA ASP A 894 -42.71 -3.53 43.76
C ASP A 894 -42.06 -3.67 45.16
N LYS A 895 -40.75 -3.96 45.21
CA LYS A 895 -39.98 -4.03 46.45
C LYS A 895 -39.54 -2.66 46.98
N TYR A 896 -39.30 -1.69 46.09
CA TYR A 896 -38.82 -0.35 46.41
C TYR A 896 -39.66 0.71 45.66
N PRO A 897 -40.88 1.04 46.14
CA PRO A 897 -41.84 1.85 45.38
C PRO A 897 -41.34 3.26 45.01
N PHE A 898 -40.42 3.84 45.79
CA PHE A 898 -39.85 5.15 45.50
C PHE A 898 -39.07 5.22 44.17
N LEU A 899 -38.71 4.07 43.56
CA LEU A 899 -38.01 3.99 42.28
C LEU A 899 -38.94 4.13 41.06
N GLU A 900 -40.26 4.19 41.26
CA GLU A 900 -41.22 4.27 40.15
C GLU A 900 -41.02 5.54 39.30
N LYS A 901 -40.99 5.38 37.97
CA LYS A 901 -40.91 6.49 37.01
C LYS A 901 -41.78 6.24 35.79
N LYS A 902 -42.64 7.21 35.45
CA LYS A 902 -43.49 7.17 34.25
C LYS A 902 -42.72 7.06 32.92
N SER A 903 -41.45 7.50 32.90
CA SER A 903 -40.60 7.48 31.71
C SER A 903 -39.72 6.24 31.58
N ILE A 904 -39.93 5.19 32.39
CA ILE A 904 -39.01 4.05 32.48
C ILE A 904 -38.80 3.35 31.14
N TRP A 905 -39.86 3.22 30.35
CA TRP A 905 -39.84 2.62 29.01
C TRP A 905 -38.91 3.33 28.03
N ASN A 906 -38.76 4.65 28.13
CA ASN A 906 -37.82 5.37 27.28
C ASN A 906 -36.38 4.90 27.50
N TYR A 907 -35.99 4.60 28.75
CA TYR A 907 -34.64 4.10 29.05
C TYR A 907 -34.43 2.65 28.58
N ILE A 908 -35.48 1.82 28.62
CA ILE A 908 -35.45 0.46 28.05
C ILE A 908 -35.25 0.54 26.53
N PHE A 909 -36.03 1.38 25.84
CA PHE A 909 -35.91 1.57 24.40
C PHE A 909 -34.56 2.16 24.02
N SER A 910 -34.05 3.12 24.78
CA SER A 910 -32.72 3.67 24.55
C SER A 910 -31.62 2.61 24.72
N GLY A 911 -31.74 1.68 25.68
CA GLY A 911 -30.81 0.54 25.79
C GLY A 911 -30.80 -0.35 24.54
N VAL A 912 -31.96 -0.53 23.89
CA VAL A 912 -32.07 -1.27 22.63
C VAL A 912 -31.48 -0.50 21.46
N MET A 913 -31.69 0.82 21.42
CA MET A 913 -31.11 1.70 20.40
C MET A 913 -29.59 1.77 20.48
N GLU A 914 -29.03 1.86 21.69
CA GLU A 914 -27.58 1.89 21.94
C GLU A 914 -26.87 0.68 21.31
N VAL A 915 -27.51 -0.49 21.36
CA VAL A 915 -26.96 -1.74 20.83
C VAL A 915 -27.31 -1.97 19.36
N GLY A 916 -28.55 -1.69 18.99
CA GLY A 916 -29.07 -1.91 17.65
C GLY A 916 -28.54 -0.90 16.62
N GLY A 917 -28.16 0.29 17.06
CA GLY A 917 -28.06 1.47 16.20
C GLY A 917 -29.44 1.89 15.69
N GLU A 918 -29.53 3.03 15.01
CA GLU A 918 -30.82 3.57 14.58
C GLU A 918 -31.60 2.64 13.64
N ALA A 919 -30.94 2.12 12.60
CA ALA A 919 -31.61 1.30 11.60
C ALA A 919 -32.22 0.02 12.20
N LYS A 920 -31.43 -0.74 12.99
CA LYS A 920 -31.88 -2.03 13.55
C LYS A 920 -32.72 -1.85 14.81
N GLY A 921 -32.41 -0.86 15.64
CA GLY A 921 -33.17 -0.50 16.83
C GLY A 921 -34.60 -0.06 16.48
N ILE A 922 -34.77 0.85 15.52
CA ILE A 922 -36.10 1.28 15.05
C ILE A 922 -36.86 0.10 14.44
N LYS A 923 -36.20 -0.78 13.69
CA LYS A 923 -36.83 -1.99 13.13
C LYS A 923 -37.40 -2.88 14.23
N LEU A 924 -36.63 -3.14 15.30
CA LEU A 924 -37.08 -3.94 16.44
C LEU A 924 -38.21 -3.26 17.21
N LEU A 925 -38.15 -1.95 17.44
CA LEU A 925 -39.22 -1.21 18.11
C LEU A 925 -40.52 -1.18 17.26
N LYS A 926 -40.40 -1.09 15.93
CA LYS A 926 -41.55 -1.22 15.03
C LYS A 926 -42.16 -2.62 15.08
N GLN A 927 -41.33 -3.66 15.14
CA GLN A 927 -41.78 -5.04 15.29
C GLN A 927 -42.46 -5.25 16.66
N PHE A 928 -41.84 -4.79 17.74
CA PHE A 928 -42.43 -4.77 19.09
C PHE A 928 -43.80 -4.08 19.10
N ARG A 929 -43.94 -2.93 18.42
CA ARG A 929 -45.20 -2.23 18.27
C ARG A 929 -46.27 -3.06 17.55
N VAL A 930 -45.89 -3.81 16.51
CA VAL A 930 -46.83 -4.68 15.78
C VAL A 930 -47.28 -5.84 16.67
N GLU A 931 -46.33 -6.52 17.30
CA GLU A 931 -46.57 -7.65 18.20
C GLU A 931 -47.41 -7.24 19.42
N LEU A 932 -47.16 -6.06 19.99
CA LEU A 932 -47.97 -5.48 21.06
C LEU A 932 -49.44 -5.31 20.65
N LYS A 933 -49.71 -4.89 19.40
CA LYS A 933 -51.08 -4.72 18.91
C LYS A 933 -51.80 -6.06 18.77
N THR A 934 -51.12 -7.07 18.21
CA THR A 934 -51.70 -8.37 17.85
C THR A 934 -51.69 -9.41 18.97
N GLY A 935 -50.81 -9.28 19.96
CA GLY A 935 -50.62 -10.26 21.05
C GLY A 935 -51.56 -10.10 22.25
N SER A 936 -51.72 -11.19 23.01
CA SER A 936 -52.47 -11.25 24.28
C SER A 936 -51.60 -10.89 25.49
N PHE A 937 -52.23 -10.29 26.51
CA PHE A 937 -51.74 -9.80 27.81
C PHE A 937 -50.27 -9.29 27.88
N PHE A 938 -50.13 -7.97 27.73
CA PHE A 938 -48.93 -7.18 28.07
C PHE A 938 -49.30 -6.15 29.16
N PRO A 939 -48.50 -5.96 30.22
CA PRO A 939 -48.81 -5.00 31.29
C PRO A 939 -48.94 -3.57 30.74
N ASP A 940 -50.00 -2.85 31.11
CA ASP A 940 -50.21 -1.45 30.72
C ASP A 940 -50.12 -1.20 29.20
N LYS A 941 -50.59 -2.18 28.39
CA LYS A 941 -50.46 -2.24 26.92
C LYS A 941 -50.69 -0.91 26.20
N GLU A 942 -51.74 -0.17 26.56
CA GLU A 942 -52.08 1.12 25.92
C GLU A 942 -51.02 2.19 26.17
N ILE A 943 -50.56 2.31 27.43
CA ILE A 943 -49.52 3.26 27.83
C ILE A 943 -48.19 2.93 27.15
N VAL A 944 -47.83 1.63 27.10
CA VAL A 944 -46.59 1.18 26.45
C VAL A 944 -46.64 1.44 24.95
N LEU A 945 -47.79 1.22 24.31
CA LEU A 945 -47.98 1.48 22.89
C LEU A 945 -47.87 2.97 22.56
N GLU A 946 -48.49 3.84 23.35
CA GLU A 946 -48.37 5.29 23.22
C GLU A 946 -46.91 5.73 23.36
N ARG A 947 -46.22 5.27 24.40
CA ARG A 947 -44.80 5.57 24.62
C ARG A 947 -43.91 5.10 23.49
N THR A 948 -44.15 3.89 22.97
CA THR A 948 -43.40 3.35 21.82
C THR A 948 -43.57 4.23 20.58
N ASN A 949 -44.80 4.70 20.30
CA ASN A 949 -45.05 5.60 19.18
C ASN A 949 -44.37 6.96 19.35
N LEU A 950 -44.47 7.56 20.53
CA LEU A 950 -43.82 8.83 20.85
C LEU A 950 -42.30 8.73 20.73
N PHE A 951 -41.70 7.64 21.22
CA PHE A 951 -40.27 7.40 21.17
C PHE A 951 -39.77 7.24 19.72
N ILE A 952 -40.42 6.39 18.91
CA ILE A 952 -40.07 6.22 17.49
C ILE A 952 -40.19 7.55 16.74
N ARG A 953 -41.29 8.30 16.95
CA ARG A 953 -41.49 9.61 16.31
C ARG A 953 -40.40 10.60 16.70
N ASN A 954 -40.01 10.64 17.98
CA ASN A 954 -38.97 11.55 18.46
C ASN A 954 -37.63 11.27 17.79
N ILE A 955 -37.22 9.99 17.70
CA ILE A 955 -35.96 9.61 17.03
C ILE A 955 -36.00 9.95 15.54
N GLN A 956 -37.12 9.72 14.87
CA GLN A 956 -37.25 10.05 13.44
C GLN A 956 -37.18 11.55 13.16
N LEU A 957 -37.58 12.40 14.11
CA LEU A 957 -37.54 13.86 13.98
C LEU A 957 -36.20 14.46 14.41
N ASN A 958 -35.68 14.02 15.56
CA ASN A 958 -34.58 14.68 16.26
C ASN A 958 -33.28 13.84 16.32
N GLY A 959 -33.29 12.60 15.81
CA GLY A 959 -32.18 11.66 15.93
C GLY A 959 -32.13 10.96 17.29
N TYR A 960 -31.34 9.88 17.37
CA TYR A 960 -31.05 9.19 18.62
C TYR A 960 -29.95 9.93 19.41
N ILE A 961 -30.17 10.10 20.72
CA ILE A 961 -29.17 10.67 21.64
C ILE A 961 -28.45 9.51 22.35
N PRO A 962 -27.13 9.32 22.14
CA PRO A 962 -26.36 8.27 22.81
C PRO A 962 -26.30 8.44 24.32
N LYS A 963 -26.07 7.33 25.03
CA LYS A 963 -26.03 7.28 26.51
C LYS A 963 -25.13 8.36 27.13
N SER A 964 -23.88 8.47 26.68
CA SER A 964 -22.90 9.41 27.25
C SER A 964 -23.33 10.87 27.11
N LEU A 965 -23.86 11.24 25.94
CA LEU A 965 -24.41 12.57 25.70
C LEU A 965 -25.65 12.86 26.57
N PHE A 966 -26.59 11.91 26.66
CA PHE A 966 -27.80 12.07 27.46
C PHE A 966 -27.50 12.31 28.94
N PHE A 967 -26.60 11.49 29.52
CA PHE A 967 -26.25 11.62 30.95
C PHE A 967 -25.38 12.85 31.23
N ALA A 968 -24.52 13.28 30.29
CA ALA A 968 -23.80 14.55 30.40
C ALA A 968 -24.78 15.74 30.48
N ILE A 969 -25.78 15.82 29.58
CA ILE A 969 -26.82 16.86 29.59
C ILE A 969 -27.60 16.83 30.91
N LYS A 970 -28.05 15.65 31.36
CA LYS A 970 -28.78 15.50 32.63
C LYS A 970 -27.96 15.94 33.84
N ARG A 971 -26.66 15.64 33.85
CA ARG A 971 -25.76 16.04 34.94
C ARG A 971 -25.54 17.55 34.95
N PHE A 972 -25.41 18.18 33.78
CA PHE A 972 -25.38 19.64 33.67
C PHE A 972 -26.65 20.27 34.24
N HIS A 973 -27.85 19.84 33.80
CA HIS A 973 -29.10 20.40 34.33
C HIS A 973 -29.23 20.26 35.84
N ARG A 974 -28.83 19.12 36.41
CA ARG A 974 -28.85 18.93 37.85
C ARG A 974 -27.88 19.88 38.56
N TRP A 975 -26.67 20.02 38.03
CA TRP A 975 -25.70 20.97 38.59
C TRP A 975 -26.21 22.41 38.47
N PHE A 976 -26.76 22.79 37.33
CA PHE A 976 -27.31 24.12 37.08
C PHE A 976 -28.49 24.44 37.99
N GLU A 977 -29.42 23.51 38.22
CA GLU A 977 -30.52 23.68 39.17
C GLU A 977 -30.05 23.92 40.61
N LEU A 978 -28.92 23.32 41.00
CA LEU A 978 -28.31 23.52 42.31
C LEU A 978 -27.46 24.79 42.39
N ASN A 979 -27.08 25.36 41.24
CA ASN A 979 -26.16 26.49 41.13
C ASN A 979 -26.70 27.55 40.14
N LYS A 980 -27.97 27.96 40.32
CA LYS A 980 -28.66 28.87 39.37
C LYS A 980 -27.95 30.22 39.19
N ASP A 981 -27.23 30.67 40.21
CA ASP A 981 -26.48 31.93 40.22
C ASP A 981 -25.00 31.76 39.81
N ALA A 982 -24.59 30.58 39.31
CA ALA A 982 -23.22 30.34 38.88
C ALA A 982 -22.83 31.29 37.75
N ALA A 983 -21.66 31.93 37.89
CA ALA A 983 -21.08 32.77 36.84
C ALA A 983 -20.89 31.97 35.53
N PHE A 984 -21.00 32.65 34.38
CA PHE A 984 -20.83 32.01 33.07
C PHE A 984 -19.49 31.27 32.92
N THR A 985 -18.43 31.74 33.59
CA THR A 985 -17.13 31.06 33.65
C THR A 985 -17.23 29.69 34.33
N ALA A 986 -17.91 29.60 35.47
CA ALA A 986 -18.13 28.33 36.17
C ALA A 986 -19.04 27.38 35.38
N GLN A 987 -20.04 27.92 34.65
CA GLN A 987 -20.86 27.12 33.74
C GLN A 987 -20.03 26.56 32.58
N ALA A 988 -19.14 27.37 32.00
CA ALA A 988 -18.25 26.94 30.93
C ALA A 988 -17.24 25.88 31.40
N GLU A 989 -16.66 26.03 32.59
CA GLU A 989 -15.78 25.03 33.21
C GLU A 989 -16.50 23.69 33.41
N MET A 990 -17.73 23.71 33.94
CA MET A 990 -18.54 22.51 34.10
C MET A 990 -18.86 21.85 32.75
N LEU A 991 -19.18 22.64 31.72
CA LEU A 991 -19.41 22.10 30.37
C LEU A 991 -18.15 21.41 29.82
N TYR A 992 -16.97 22.01 30.00
CA TYR A 992 -15.69 21.40 29.63
C TYR A 992 -15.43 20.12 30.40
N GLU A 993 -15.62 20.11 31.73
CA GLU A 993 -15.43 18.93 32.58
C GLU A 993 -16.34 17.78 32.14
N LEU A 994 -17.61 18.05 31.87
CA LEU A 994 -18.56 17.04 31.41
C LEU A 994 -18.22 16.53 30.01
N TYR A 995 -17.78 17.42 29.12
CA TYR A 995 -17.40 17.06 27.76
C TYR A 995 -16.18 16.10 27.76
N GLU A 996 -15.20 16.34 28.63
CA GLU A 996 -14.06 15.45 28.87
C GLU A 996 -14.44 14.16 29.59
N THR A 997 -15.17 14.26 30.71
CA THR A 997 -15.52 13.14 31.59
C THR A 997 -16.35 12.06 30.88
N TYR A 998 -17.26 12.48 29.99
CA TYR A 998 -18.08 11.56 29.19
C TYR A 998 -17.44 11.23 27.83
N HIS A 999 -16.21 11.70 27.57
CA HIS A 999 -15.46 11.49 26.33
C HIS A 999 -16.26 11.84 25.07
N LEU A 1000 -16.97 12.97 25.09
CA LEU A 1000 -17.86 13.37 23.99
C LEU A 1000 -17.09 13.64 22.69
N PHE A 1001 -15.81 13.98 22.76
CA PHE A 1001 -14.92 14.11 21.59
C PHE A 1001 -14.79 12.80 20.79
N LYS A 1002 -14.73 11.64 21.46
CA LYS A 1002 -14.70 10.34 20.76
C LYS A 1002 -16.05 10.01 20.16
N LEU A 1003 -17.13 10.46 20.80
CA LEU A 1003 -18.48 10.23 20.32
C LEU A 1003 -18.73 10.99 19.00
N GLU A 1004 -18.12 12.16 18.79
CA GLU A 1004 -18.21 12.92 17.52
C GLU A 1004 -17.79 12.11 16.29
N GLU A 1005 -16.84 11.17 16.42
CA GLU A 1005 -16.39 10.34 15.30
C GLU A 1005 -17.50 9.41 14.77
N SER A 1006 -18.40 8.98 15.66
CA SER A 1006 -19.50 8.06 15.34
C SER A 1006 -20.86 8.75 15.25
N HIS A 1007 -21.03 9.88 15.96
CA HIS A 1007 -22.24 10.68 16.04
C HIS A 1007 -21.87 12.17 15.92
N THR A 1008 -21.79 12.64 14.67
CA THR A 1008 -21.31 13.97 14.28
C THR A 1008 -22.09 15.13 14.89
N SER A 1009 -23.36 14.92 15.25
CA SER A 1009 -24.24 15.93 15.88
C SER A 1009 -24.02 16.14 17.38
N THR A 1010 -23.14 15.34 18.01
CA THR A 1010 -22.93 15.31 19.47
C THR A 1010 -22.72 16.70 20.08
N ARG A 1011 -21.83 17.50 19.48
CA ARG A 1011 -21.49 18.83 19.98
C ARG A 1011 -22.65 19.81 19.90
N THR A 1012 -23.30 19.86 18.73
CA THR A 1012 -24.43 20.74 18.47
C THR A 1012 -25.56 20.47 19.46
N VAL A 1013 -25.90 19.18 19.66
CA VAL A 1013 -26.93 18.77 20.61
C VAL A 1013 -26.53 19.06 22.06
N PHE A 1014 -25.27 18.81 22.44
CA PHE A 1014 -24.79 19.09 23.80
C PHE A 1014 -24.94 20.57 24.17
N PHE A 1015 -24.46 21.48 23.32
CA PHE A 1015 -24.55 22.93 23.60
C PHE A 1015 -25.98 23.46 23.47
N MET A 1016 -26.77 22.93 22.52
CA MET A 1016 -28.18 23.29 22.36
C MET A 1016 -29.00 22.97 23.63
N GLU A 1017 -28.79 21.79 24.20
CA GLU A 1017 -29.51 21.33 25.39
C GLU A 1017 -28.88 21.82 26.71
N THR A 1018 -27.78 22.57 26.67
CA THR A 1018 -27.12 23.12 27.86
C THR A 1018 -26.98 24.63 27.79
N ALA A 1019 -25.89 25.14 27.20
CA ALA A 1019 -25.58 26.56 27.12
C ALA A 1019 -26.66 27.40 26.42
N PHE A 1020 -27.39 26.80 25.47
CA PHE A 1020 -28.40 27.50 24.66
C PHE A 1020 -29.84 27.05 24.94
N ILE A 1021 -30.09 26.41 26.08
CA ILE A 1021 -31.44 25.90 26.41
C ILE A 1021 -32.49 27.04 26.45
N ASP A 1022 -32.09 28.19 26.99
CA ASP A 1022 -32.92 29.39 27.15
C ASP A 1022 -32.88 30.33 25.93
N SER A 1023 -32.18 29.95 24.86
CA SER A 1023 -32.13 30.73 23.62
C SER A 1023 -33.48 30.74 22.89
N GLN A 1024 -33.65 31.72 22.00
CA GLN A 1024 -34.87 31.85 21.17
C GLN A 1024 -35.16 30.59 20.36
N GLU A 1025 -36.45 30.25 20.19
CA GLU A 1025 -36.86 29.03 19.49
C GLU A 1025 -36.42 29.02 18.02
N THR A 1026 -36.32 30.20 17.38
CA THR A 1026 -35.77 30.37 16.02
C THR A 1026 -34.32 29.90 15.94
N PHE A 1027 -33.49 30.27 16.92
CA PHE A 1027 -32.10 29.85 17.02
C PHE A 1027 -31.97 28.35 17.32
N LYS A 1028 -32.79 27.82 18.24
CA LYS A 1028 -32.83 26.38 18.52
C LYS A 1028 -33.26 25.57 17.30
N ASN A 1029 -34.20 26.06 16.50
CA ASN A 1029 -34.61 25.40 15.25
C ASN A 1029 -33.47 25.36 14.22
N ALA A 1030 -32.68 26.43 14.11
CA ALA A 1030 -31.49 26.43 13.26
C ALA A 1030 -30.46 25.38 13.72
N LEU A 1031 -30.18 25.31 15.03
CA LEU A 1031 -29.29 24.29 15.60
C LEU A 1031 -29.82 22.86 15.40
N ARG A 1032 -31.14 22.63 15.50
CA ARG A 1032 -31.76 21.34 15.18
C ARG A 1032 -31.59 20.97 13.71
N GLU A 1033 -31.73 21.92 12.80
CA GLU A 1033 -31.52 21.70 11.36
C GLU A 1033 -30.04 21.33 11.07
N ILE A 1034 -29.10 22.03 11.71
CA ILE A 1034 -27.67 21.72 11.62
C ILE A 1034 -27.40 20.31 12.18
N ALA A 1035 -27.90 19.99 13.37
CA ALA A 1035 -27.75 18.67 13.97
C ALA A 1035 -28.35 17.55 13.09
N HIS A 1036 -29.49 17.80 12.43
CA HIS A 1036 -30.09 16.87 11.49
C HIS A 1036 -29.20 16.64 10.25
N LYS A 1037 -28.68 17.72 9.65
CA LYS A 1037 -27.76 17.63 8.49
C LYS A 1037 -26.46 16.91 8.83
N GLN A 1038 -25.93 17.14 10.03
CA GLN A 1038 -24.75 16.42 10.53
C GLN A 1038 -25.03 14.93 10.65
N HIS A 1039 -26.18 14.58 11.23
CA HIS A 1039 -26.62 13.20 11.45
C HIS A 1039 -26.84 12.44 10.14
N THR A 1040 -27.37 13.08 9.10
CA THR A 1040 -27.55 12.48 7.77
C THR A 1040 -26.27 12.46 6.92
N GLY A 1041 -25.16 12.98 7.43
CA GLY A 1041 -23.89 13.11 6.69
C GLY A 1041 -23.97 14.08 5.51
N SER A 1042 -24.96 14.99 5.52
CA SER A 1042 -25.20 15.97 4.46
C SER A 1042 -24.36 17.24 4.59
N ILE A 1043 -23.58 17.35 5.67
CA ILE A 1043 -22.66 18.45 5.93
C ILE A 1043 -21.42 17.94 6.66
N THR A 1044 -20.26 18.45 6.30
CA THR A 1044 -18.98 18.13 6.95
C THR A 1044 -18.78 18.93 8.23
N LYS A 1045 -17.76 18.54 9.03
CA LYS A 1045 -17.41 19.25 10.27
C LYS A 1045 -17.00 20.71 10.00
N ASP A 1046 -16.27 20.95 8.90
CA ASP A 1046 -15.81 22.29 8.51
C ASP A 1046 -16.96 23.17 8.01
N GLU A 1047 -17.87 22.60 7.21
CA GLU A 1047 -19.08 23.30 6.77
C GLU A 1047 -20.04 23.59 7.94
N THR A 1048 -20.07 22.72 8.97
CA THR A 1048 -20.83 23.00 10.19
C THR A 1048 -20.27 24.21 10.92
N LEU A 1049 -18.95 24.28 11.10
CA LEU A 1049 -18.28 25.42 11.75
C LEU A 1049 -18.45 26.73 10.97
N TYR A 1050 -18.67 26.66 9.66
CA TYR A 1050 -18.97 27.82 8.83
C TYR A 1050 -20.43 28.30 8.95
N LEU A 1051 -21.38 27.38 9.23
CA LEU A 1051 -22.80 27.71 9.38
C LEU A 1051 -23.19 28.21 10.78
N ILE A 1052 -22.46 27.78 11.81
CA ILE A 1052 -22.61 28.25 13.20
C ILE A 1052 -21.90 29.58 13.34
#